data_AF-A0A660Y6S4-F1
#
_entry.id   AF-A0A660Y6S4-F1
#
_cell.length_a   1.000
_cell.length_b   1.000
_cell.length_c   1.000
_cell.angle_alpha   90.00
_cell.angle_beta   90.00
_cell.angle_gamma   90.00
#
_symmetry.space_group_name_H-M   'P 1'
#
loop_
_entity.id
_entity.type
_entity.pdbx_description
1 polymer ?
#
loop_
_entity_poly.entity_id
_entity_poly.type
_entity_poly.pdbx_seq_one_letter_code
_entity_poly.pdbx_strand_id
1 'polypeptide(L)'
;MGTSPSHGGAQEERSTYGHRLQEPLHSRRIGAGGEAPMFLLLMSLLLAAVPSRADEIWTLLWRRWMGTPLWPPAASGDTAFVASAGGEVYALKLKEGVAIWKFKAGRMMAGPALEGMVYVGDVGGNLYGLEGTSGKVLWVRSLWGDVRFPPACGSPGAYVVTGAGILYAFDRKGNERWRVRIPSVPLSGPAVAGGLVLVPCSDGGLRAYDAEEGRLAWISDVGKVTAGPSSAGDFVLVGCGGYAKALRLGDGGVAWSRFLGGRVTGTTSSAVEAFFVTSAGWAYCLDMADGRLVWKEKVGPSGDYGITASGGRLYISGPEGATILSPRRGEILRGWSTGEPARWAQPVSKGVLVSAGGFLYLFGPFTPRSHNPLWQEWAEVRYKGVKVGYRHAWAEEDSTGFVVSTDEVNWQNGFRRTSFRALTDSSYMLGELEGEYREADQLLTVEAKVDSGLLIAERRGPEVVLRDTFEVGPLVPSFALVRHLAVDSFSDSAVRVLDVRRLVPVEERVFSGPDTLDGVGCLRLEVGDGLTVWAEGSGRTLRVWSPSLKEEIRSVPQEEALAWEPPEIPLTVPLDVELPPFRKVGELTLRFPYPVRLPSNGRQKVQRAEGCMEVKLTQSLPEDTTSPQRYLGPTIFLQTEHPEILKLAEKLSEGGEAPEERARRALDWVYSHIRPEETAAKFLTALEVLREGRGTCTEHSVLFVALCRAMGVPARAALGLLGAGRRLVPHMWAQVHLGTWVDVDPSYGQFGVDGAHLALAYADVSLKELPEAERVLQMALANWDTVEVVRVRADGDIYLPEAERLWKEANRAEQSFKDDEAIGLLRRLISLPENRLTAPALYRLGVLLVRKGRKEEAEGQLLKLLEEFPGSEEADDALYKLAEISYNKKGALKFLKRLVEEFPDSPLADDALHREAEIYLRLGERRKAEGALRLLSERYPDSPWARRGRR
;
A
#
# COMPACT_ATOMS: atom_id res chain seq x y z
N MET A 1 -42.97 17.97 5.18
CA MET A 1 -43.35 19.40 5.06
C MET A 1 -43.83 19.85 6.42
N GLY A 2 -43.33 20.99 6.92
CA GLY A 2 -43.81 21.60 8.17
C GLY A 2 -42.74 21.71 9.24
N THR A 3 -42.07 22.86 9.22
CA THR A 3 -40.98 23.38 10.06
C THR A 3 -41.27 23.48 11.57
N SER A 4 -40.21 23.31 12.37
CA SER A 4 -40.07 23.67 13.81
C SER A 4 -40.28 25.17 14.07
N PRO A 5 -40.42 25.61 15.34
CA PRO A 5 -39.32 26.36 15.98
C PRO A 5 -39.29 26.36 17.54
N SER A 6 -38.32 27.11 18.09
CA SER A 6 -38.20 27.70 19.46
C SER A 6 -37.13 27.05 20.37
N HIS A 7 -36.35 27.76 21.20
CA HIS A 7 -36.15 29.19 21.47
C HIS A 7 -35.00 29.40 22.49
N GLY A 8 -34.43 30.61 22.49
CA GLY A 8 -33.90 31.33 23.67
C GLY A 8 -32.47 30.96 24.09
N GLY A 9 -31.49 31.87 24.24
CA GLY A 9 -31.49 33.24 24.78
C GLY A 9 -30.59 33.24 26.04
N ALA A 10 -29.90 34.26 26.52
CA ALA A 10 -29.50 35.61 26.12
C ALA A 10 -28.65 36.19 27.30
N GLN A 11 -27.99 37.34 27.06
CA GLN A 11 -27.41 38.33 28.02
C GLN A 11 -25.94 38.15 28.48
N GLU A 12 -24.98 39.03 28.12
CA GLU A 12 -24.76 40.48 28.46
C GLU A 12 -24.32 40.69 29.92
N GLU A 13 -23.30 41.47 30.34
CA GLU A 13 -22.71 42.73 29.84
C GLU A 13 -21.39 43.13 30.59
N ARG A 14 -20.52 43.94 29.93
CA ARG A 14 -19.62 45.06 30.39
C ARG A 14 -18.50 44.85 31.46
N SER A 15 -17.20 45.05 31.15
CA SER A 15 -16.40 46.31 30.92
C SER A 15 -15.83 46.99 32.20
N THR A 16 -14.49 47.06 32.37
CA THR A 16 -13.66 48.29 32.51
C THR A 16 -12.16 48.04 32.78
N TYR A 17 -11.33 49.02 32.38
CA TYR A 17 -9.86 49.11 32.28
C TYR A 17 -9.06 49.17 33.61
N GLY A 18 -7.76 48.78 33.58
CA GLY A 18 -6.73 49.33 34.51
C GLY A 18 -5.44 48.51 34.72
N HIS A 19 -4.34 48.91 34.06
CA HIS A 19 -2.90 48.63 34.25
C HIS A 19 -2.37 47.72 35.38
N ARG A 20 -1.42 46.81 35.05
CA ARG A 20 -0.08 46.65 35.69
C ARG A 20 0.81 45.56 35.06
N LEU A 21 2.05 45.97 34.74
CA LEU A 21 3.38 45.36 34.99
C LEU A 21 3.69 43.88 34.69
N GLN A 22 4.94 43.69 34.26
CA GLN A 22 5.60 42.51 33.66
C GLN A 22 5.80 41.28 34.58
N GLU A 23 6.08 40.16 33.89
CA GLU A 23 6.60 38.83 34.28
C GLU A 23 5.58 37.70 34.60
N PRO A 24 5.91 36.41 34.35
CA PRO A 24 6.47 35.81 33.14
C PRO A 24 5.54 34.69 32.59
N LEU A 25 5.68 34.39 31.29
CA LEU A 25 4.90 33.38 30.54
C LEU A 25 4.92 32.01 31.24
N HIS A 26 3.78 31.65 31.84
CA HIS A 26 3.49 30.34 32.39
C HIS A 26 3.46 29.26 31.30
N SER A 27 4.17 28.17 31.60
CA SER A 27 3.88 26.77 31.25
C SER A 27 2.67 26.53 30.33
N ARG A 28 2.93 26.28 29.04
CA ARG A 28 1.95 25.58 28.20
C ARG A 28 1.83 24.14 28.68
N ARG A 29 0.72 23.83 29.36
CA ARG A 29 0.28 22.44 29.58
C ARG A 29 -0.01 21.82 28.22
N ILE A 30 0.86 20.91 27.78
CA ILE A 30 0.57 19.99 26.69
C ILE A 30 -0.32 18.91 27.28
N GLY A 31 -1.57 18.84 26.84
CA GLY A 31 -2.51 17.81 27.24
C GLY A 31 -2.03 16.45 26.72
N ALA A 32 -1.81 15.50 27.63
CA ALA A 32 -1.74 14.09 27.29
C ALA A 32 -3.17 13.65 26.92
N GLY A 33 -3.45 13.57 25.62
CA GLY A 33 -4.77 13.20 25.10
C GLY A 33 -5.01 13.83 23.75
N GLY A 34 -4.50 13.20 22.69
CA GLY A 34 -4.71 13.61 21.31
C GLY A 34 -4.06 12.59 20.39
N GLU A 35 -4.89 11.87 19.64
CA GLU A 35 -4.47 10.89 18.65
C GLU A 35 -3.64 11.57 17.54
N ALA A 36 -2.35 11.29 17.49
CA ALA A 36 -1.47 11.53 16.35
C ALA A 36 -0.45 10.37 16.35
N PRO A 37 -0.23 9.65 15.22
CA PRO A 37 0.14 10.20 13.92
C PRO A 37 -0.48 9.44 12.72
N MET A 38 -1.50 10.00 12.09
CA MET A 38 -2.14 9.38 10.91
C MET A 38 -1.32 9.56 9.61
N PHE A 39 -0.29 10.42 9.61
CA PHE A 39 0.32 10.96 8.39
C PHE A 39 1.41 10.08 7.74
N LEU A 40 2.32 9.46 8.50
CA LEU A 40 3.29 8.51 7.91
C LEU A 40 2.59 7.25 7.35
N LEU A 41 1.41 6.92 7.90
CA LEU A 41 0.54 5.90 7.33
C LEU A 41 -0.27 6.42 6.12
N LEU A 42 -0.75 7.67 6.12
CA LEU A 42 -1.41 8.28 4.96
C LEU A 42 -0.45 8.45 3.77
N MET A 43 0.83 8.79 4.00
CA MET A 43 1.87 8.72 2.96
C MET A 43 2.11 7.28 2.51
N SER A 44 2.10 6.30 3.42
CA SER A 44 2.15 4.89 3.03
C SER A 44 0.90 4.43 2.26
N LEU A 45 -0.28 5.00 2.49
CA LEU A 45 -1.50 4.69 1.75
C LEU A 45 -1.54 5.40 0.39
N LEU A 46 -1.05 6.65 0.33
CA LEU A 46 -0.95 7.51 -0.87
C LEU A 46 0.22 7.12 -1.79
N LEU A 47 1.25 6.40 -1.29
CA LEU A 47 2.36 5.84 -2.08
C LEU A 47 2.26 4.31 -2.29
N ALA A 48 1.42 3.58 -1.54
CA ALA A 48 1.31 2.11 -1.63
C ALA A 48 -0.02 1.58 -2.19
N ALA A 49 -0.90 2.43 -2.73
CA ALA A 49 -2.12 1.94 -3.40
C ALA A 49 -1.84 1.46 -4.84
N VAL A 50 -1.20 0.30 -5.00
CA VAL A 50 -1.26 -0.48 -6.24
C VAL A 50 -1.49 -1.96 -5.90
N PRO A 51 -2.52 -2.62 -6.47
CA PRO A 51 -2.72 -4.05 -6.29
C PRO A 51 -1.54 -4.84 -6.91
N SER A 52 -0.72 -5.51 -6.10
CA SER A 52 0.34 -6.43 -6.54
C SER A 52 -0.06 -7.91 -6.58
N ARG A 53 -1.36 -8.20 -6.76
CA ARG A 53 -1.79 -9.44 -7.41
C ARG A 53 -2.18 -9.04 -8.82
N ALA A 54 -1.55 -9.67 -9.80
CA ALA A 54 -1.99 -9.67 -11.19
C ALA A 54 -3.36 -10.35 -11.33
N ASP A 55 -4.40 -9.81 -10.68
CA ASP A 55 -5.69 -9.72 -11.32
C ASP A 55 -5.48 -8.75 -12.47
N GLU A 56 -5.06 -9.31 -13.61
CA GLU A 56 -5.00 -8.66 -14.89
C GLU A 56 -6.10 -7.58 -14.96
N ILE A 57 -5.74 -6.30 -14.98
CA ILE A 57 -6.73 -5.25 -15.16
C ILE A 57 -7.18 -5.37 -16.62
N TRP A 58 -8.20 -6.20 -16.86
CA TRP A 58 -8.75 -6.34 -18.20
C TRP A 58 -9.50 -5.06 -18.57
N THR A 59 -9.11 -4.48 -19.70
CA THR A 59 -9.66 -3.24 -20.22
C THR A 59 -9.71 -3.23 -21.75
N LEU A 60 -10.36 -2.21 -22.33
CA LEU A 60 -10.28 -1.90 -23.75
C LEU A 60 -8.86 -1.45 -24.11
N LEU A 61 -8.09 -2.32 -24.76
CA LEU A 61 -6.74 -2.02 -25.23
C LEU A 61 -6.78 -1.08 -26.45
N TRP A 62 -7.68 -1.32 -27.38
CA TRP A 62 -7.94 -0.42 -28.52
C TRP A 62 -9.32 -0.66 -29.12
N ARG A 63 -9.84 0.36 -29.81
CA ARG A 63 -11.01 0.28 -30.69
C ARG A 63 -10.67 0.74 -32.10
N ARG A 64 -11.25 0.11 -33.12
CA ARG A 64 -11.00 0.44 -34.54
C ARG A 64 -12.31 0.53 -35.30
N TRP A 65 -12.58 1.67 -35.92
CA TRP A 65 -13.67 1.80 -36.87
C TRP A 65 -13.29 1.11 -38.18
N MET A 66 -14.09 0.14 -38.61
CA MET A 66 -13.85 -0.62 -39.84
C MET A 66 -14.86 -0.28 -40.92
N GLY A 67 -15.83 0.61 -40.63
CA GLY A 67 -16.79 1.16 -41.60
C GLY A 67 -17.83 0.19 -42.12
N THR A 68 -17.73 -1.10 -41.81
CA THR A 68 -18.53 -2.16 -42.42
C THR A 68 -18.74 -3.32 -41.43
N PRO A 69 -19.83 -4.11 -41.60
CA PRO A 69 -20.00 -5.35 -40.86
C PRO A 69 -18.82 -6.31 -41.10
N LEU A 70 -18.30 -6.86 -40.01
CA LEU A 70 -17.23 -7.85 -40.03
C LEU A 70 -17.74 -9.24 -39.66
N TRP A 71 -17.17 -10.24 -40.32
CA TRP A 71 -17.41 -11.64 -40.01
C TRP A 71 -16.47 -12.12 -38.90
N PRO A 72 -16.84 -13.20 -38.17
CA PRO A 72 -15.98 -13.76 -37.14
C PRO A 72 -14.55 -14.02 -37.66
N PRO A 73 -13.50 -13.60 -36.93
CA PRO A 73 -12.12 -13.71 -37.36
C PRO A 73 -11.56 -15.11 -37.17
N ALA A 74 -10.43 -15.35 -37.82
CA ALA A 74 -9.48 -16.40 -37.45
C ALA A 74 -8.26 -15.75 -36.80
N ALA A 75 -7.72 -16.30 -35.71
CA ALA A 75 -6.54 -15.75 -35.04
C ALA A 75 -5.46 -16.81 -34.82
N SER A 76 -4.20 -16.40 -34.93
CA SER A 76 -3.05 -17.24 -34.57
C SER A 76 -1.92 -16.36 -34.04
N GLY A 77 -1.40 -16.74 -32.87
CA GLY A 77 -0.43 -15.91 -32.14
C GLY A 77 -0.94 -14.48 -31.99
N ASP A 78 -0.11 -13.51 -32.38
CA ASP A 78 -0.39 -12.07 -32.28
C ASP A 78 -1.07 -11.47 -33.51
N THR A 79 -1.63 -12.29 -34.41
CA THR A 79 -2.31 -11.84 -35.64
C THR A 79 -3.77 -12.32 -35.68
N ALA A 80 -4.68 -11.42 -36.04
CA ALA A 80 -6.07 -11.75 -36.34
C ALA A 80 -6.42 -11.42 -37.78
N PHE A 81 -7.07 -12.35 -38.48
CA PHE A 81 -7.55 -12.20 -39.84
C PHE A 81 -9.05 -11.91 -39.78
N VAL A 82 -9.46 -10.75 -40.30
CA VAL A 82 -10.84 -10.30 -40.34
C VAL A 82 -11.29 -10.07 -41.78
N ALA A 83 -12.54 -10.41 -42.08
CA ALA A 83 -13.15 -10.16 -43.38
C ALA A 83 -14.38 -9.28 -43.22
N SER A 84 -14.53 -8.29 -44.12
CA SER A 84 -15.71 -7.44 -44.19
C SER A 84 -16.72 -7.96 -45.20
N ALA A 85 -17.99 -7.59 -45.01
CA ALA A 85 -19.04 -7.86 -45.99
C ALA A 85 -18.73 -7.28 -47.39
N GLY A 86 -17.90 -6.21 -47.45
CA GLY A 86 -17.46 -5.58 -48.69
C GLY A 86 -16.33 -6.31 -49.42
N GLY A 87 -15.82 -7.42 -48.90
CA GLY A 87 -14.72 -8.18 -49.49
C GLY A 87 -13.33 -7.72 -49.10
N GLU A 88 -13.21 -6.84 -48.10
CA GLU A 88 -11.90 -6.46 -47.56
C GLU A 88 -11.45 -7.51 -46.55
N VAL A 89 -10.25 -8.05 -46.75
CA VAL A 89 -9.60 -8.98 -45.82
C VAL A 89 -8.38 -8.30 -45.23
N TYR A 90 -8.27 -8.30 -43.90
CA TYR A 90 -7.16 -7.70 -43.18
C TYR A 90 -6.47 -8.74 -42.31
N ALA A 91 -5.15 -8.71 -42.26
CA ALA A 91 -4.41 -9.23 -41.12
C ALA A 91 -4.10 -8.09 -40.18
N LEU A 92 -4.53 -8.19 -38.93
CA LEU A 92 -4.36 -7.20 -37.89
C LEU A 92 -3.33 -7.69 -36.87
N LYS A 93 -2.36 -6.83 -36.54
CA LYS A 93 -1.47 -7.05 -35.41
C LYS A 93 -2.23 -6.75 -34.12
N LEU A 94 -2.48 -7.78 -33.32
CA LEU A 94 -3.37 -7.70 -32.15
C LEU A 94 -2.94 -6.67 -31.12
N LYS A 95 -1.64 -6.46 -30.90
CA LYS A 95 -1.15 -5.49 -29.90
C LYS A 95 -1.52 -4.03 -30.24
N GLU A 96 -1.60 -3.70 -31.52
CA GLU A 96 -1.67 -2.32 -32.02
C GLU A 96 -2.98 -2.03 -32.77
N GLY A 97 -3.72 -3.08 -33.17
CA GLY A 97 -4.93 -2.96 -33.98
C GLY A 97 -4.67 -2.45 -35.40
N VAL A 98 -3.42 -2.48 -35.85
CA VAL A 98 -3.00 -2.00 -37.18
C VAL A 98 -2.98 -3.15 -38.19
N ALA A 99 -3.33 -2.85 -39.43
CA ALA A 99 -3.25 -3.83 -40.50
C ALA A 99 -1.78 -4.09 -40.90
N ILE A 100 -1.37 -5.35 -40.87
CA ILE A 100 -0.11 -5.85 -41.44
C ILE A 100 -0.21 -5.80 -42.96
N TRP A 101 -1.33 -6.29 -43.49
CA TRP A 101 -1.65 -6.27 -44.91
C TRP A 101 -3.16 -6.20 -45.12
N LYS A 102 -3.54 -5.83 -46.34
CA LYS A 102 -4.92 -5.75 -46.82
C LYS A 102 -5.04 -6.43 -48.17
N PHE A 103 -6.08 -7.23 -48.36
CA PHE A 103 -6.42 -7.89 -49.61
C PHE A 103 -7.89 -7.62 -49.97
N LYS A 104 -8.16 -7.40 -51.26
CA LYS A 104 -9.51 -7.19 -51.79
C LYS A 104 -9.99 -8.43 -52.53
N ALA A 105 -10.96 -9.12 -51.94
CA ALA A 105 -11.73 -10.19 -52.56
C ALA A 105 -13.04 -9.65 -53.16
N GLY A 106 -13.86 -10.56 -53.71
CA GLY A 106 -15.26 -10.29 -54.00
C GLY A 106 -16.10 -10.12 -52.72
N ARG A 107 -17.41 -9.83 -52.87
CA ARG A 107 -18.34 -9.71 -51.74
C ARG A 107 -18.32 -10.98 -50.88
N MET A 108 -18.15 -10.84 -49.57
CA MET A 108 -18.05 -11.98 -48.65
C MET A 108 -19.26 -12.08 -47.73
N MET A 109 -19.67 -13.30 -47.40
CA MET A 109 -20.75 -13.58 -46.44
C MET A 109 -20.29 -14.37 -45.20
N ALA A 110 -19.01 -14.70 -45.13
CA ALA A 110 -18.42 -15.47 -44.04
C ALA A 110 -17.00 -15.03 -43.72
N GLY A 111 -16.54 -15.41 -42.53
CA GLY A 111 -15.20 -15.12 -42.04
C GLY A 111 -14.12 -16.02 -42.64
N PRO A 112 -12.84 -15.66 -42.42
CA PRO A 112 -11.72 -16.48 -42.85
C PRO A 112 -11.59 -17.77 -42.01
N ALA A 113 -10.96 -18.78 -42.58
CA ALA A 113 -10.47 -19.95 -41.87
C ALA A 113 -8.94 -20.01 -41.94
N LEU A 114 -8.28 -20.62 -40.94
CA LEU A 114 -6.82 -20.57 -40.80
C LEU A 114 -6.24 -21.94 -40.44
N GLU A 115 -5.36 -22.45 -41.31
CA GLU A 115 -4.45 -23.56 -41.00
C GLU A 115 -3.21 -23.48 -41.89
N GLY A 116 -2.13 -22.89 -41.36
CA GLY A 116 -0.90 -22.60 -42.10
C GLY A 116 -1.04 -21.49 -43.17
N MET A 117 -2.25 -21.31 -43.74
CA MET A 117 -2.63 -20.22 -44.65
C MET A 117 -4.08 -19.79 -44.38
N VAL A 118 -4.44 -18.62 -44.89
CA VAL A 118 -5.76 -18.02 -44.69
C VAL A 118 -6.65 -18.36 -45.88
N TYR A 119 -7.80 -18.96 -45.61
CA TYR A 119 -8.81 -19.33 -46.61
C TYR A 119 -9.99 -18.36 -46.52
N VAL A 120 -10.35 -17.75 -47.64
CA VAL A 120 -11.52 -16.87 -47.75
C VAL A 120 -12.34 -17.20 -48.98
N GLY A 121 -13.66 -17.12 -48.84
CA GLY A 121 -14.62 -17.37 -49.91
C GLY A 121 -15.47 -16.15 -50.22
N ASP A 122 -15.79 -15.96 -51.50
CA ASP A 122 -16.70 -14.91 -51.96
C ASP A 122 -17.99 -15.47 -52.60
N VAL A 123 -18.97 -14.58 -52.74
CA VAL A 123 -20.29 -14.89 -53.33
C VAL A 123 -20.19 -15.15 -54.84
N GLY A 124 -19.10 -14.76 -55.49
CA GLY A 124 -18.80 -15.10 -56.88
C GLY A 124 -18.36 -16.56 -57.07
N GLY A 125 -18.24 -17.32 -55.97
CA GLY A 125 -17.82 -18.72 -56.00
C GLY A 125 -16.30 -18.88 -55.95
N ASN A 126 -15.53 -17.84 -55.65
CA ASN A 126 -14.08 -17.97 -55.55
C ASN A 126 -13.65 -18.34 -54.12
N LEU A 127 -12.74 -19.30 -54.03
CA LEU A 127 -11.99 -19.65 -52.84
C LEU A 127 -10.54 -19.20 -53.02
N TYR A 128 -10.04 -18.38 -52.11
CA TYR A 128 -8.68 -17.87 -52.12
C TYR A 128 -7.87 -18.53 -51.00
N GLY A 129 -6.66 -18.98 -51.31
CA GLY A 129 -5.64 -19.33 -50.33
C GLY A 129 -4.61 -18.20 -50.26
N LEU A 130 -4.50 -17.55 -49.11
CA LEU A 130 -3.61 -16.41 -48.88
C LEU A 130 -2.50 -16.76 -47.90
N GLU A 131 -1.30 -16.27 -48.17
CA GLU A 131 -0.18 -16.36 -47.22
C GLU A 131 -0.48 -15.48 -45.99
N GLY A 132 -0.43 -16.08 -44.80
CA GLY A 132 -0.82 -15.38 -43.56
C GLY A 132 0.05 -14.17 -43.21
N THR A 133 1.32 -14.16 -43.61
CA THR A 133 2.28 -13.09 -43.27
C THR A 133 2.19 -11.89 -44.20
N SER A 134 1.89 -12.09 -45.49
CA SER A 134 1.96 -11.04 -46.51
C SER A 134 0.60 -10.71 -47.16
N GLY A 135 -0.39 -11.60 -47.03
CA GLY A 135 -1.66 -11.49 -47.75
C GLY A 135 -1.54 -11.86 -49.23
N LYS A 136 -0.37 -12.32 -49.68
CA LYS A 136 -0.16 -12.74 -51.07
C LYS A 136 -1.07 -13.92 -51.40
N VAL A 137 -1.77 -13.80 -52.52
CA VAL A 137 -2.57 -14.90 -53.07
C VAL A 137 -1.63 -16.02 -53.51
N LEU A 138 -1.72 -17.18 -52.84
CA LEU A 138 -1.01 -18.39 -53.21
C LEU A 138 -1.73 -19.10 -54.36
N TRP A 139 -3.07 -19.13 -54.31
CA TRP A 139 -3.93 -19.69 -55.34
C TRP A 139 -5.37 -19.18 -55.22
N VAL A 140 -6.12 -19.30 -56.31
CA VAL A 140 -7.57 -19.05 -56.39
C VAL A 140 -8.24 -20.23 -57.08
N ARG A 141 -9.42 -20.63 -56.60
CA ARG A 141 -10.27 -21.65 -57.23
C ARG A 141 -11.69 -21.14 -57.39
N SER A 142 -12.21 -21.22 -58.60
CA SER A 142 -13.61 -20.93 -58.90
C SER A 142 -14.43 -22.21 -58.73
N LEU A 143 -15.41 -22.15 -57.85
CA LEU A 143 -16.28 -23.25 -57.47
C LEU A 143 -17.66 -23.08 -58.10
N TRP A 144 -18.40 -24.19 -58.17
CA TRP A 144 -19.79 -24.13 -58.58
C TRP A 144 -20.69 -23.77 -57.39
N GLY A 145 -21.28 -22.57 -57.45
CA GLY A 145 -22.10 -21.98 -56.38
C GLY A 145 -21.31 -20.97 -55.54
N ASP A 146 -22.04 -20.14 -54.80
CA ASP A 146 -21.48 -19.12 -53.92
C ASP A 146 -20.80 -19.75 -52.69
N VAL A 147 -19.67 -19.16 -52.26
CA VAL A 147 -19.02 -19.53 -51.00
C VAL A 147 -19.55 -18.62 -49.90
N ARG A 148 -20.77 -18.89 -49.46
CA ARG A 148 -21.49 -18.07 -48.47
C ARG A 148 -21.29 -18.50 -47.02
N PHE A 149 -20.67 -19.65 -46.79
CA PHE A 149 -20.41 -20.22 -45.48
C PHE A 149 -18.92 -20.21 -45.17
N PRO A 150 -18.51 -20.14 -43.88
CA PRO A 150 -17.10 -20.16 -43.53
C PRO A 150 -16.49 -21.51 -43.94
N PRO A 151 -15.30 -21.54 -44.55
CA PRO A 151 -14.53 -22.76 -44.75
C PRO A 151 -14.19 -23.42 -43.41
N ALA A 152 -13.98 -24.73 -43.41
CA ALA A 152 -13.36 -25.43 -42.29
C ALA A 152 -11.96 -25.89 -42.68
N CYS A 153 -11.04 -25.89 -41.72
CA CYS A 153 -9.69 -26.39 -41.93
C CYS A 153 -9.46 -27.64 -41.08
N GLY A 154 -8.66 -28.56 -41.61
CA GLY A 154 -8.10 -29.70 -40.90
C GLY A 154 -7.17 -30.47 -41.83
N SER A 155 -6.23 -31.23 -41.27
CA SER A 155 -5.29 -32.00 -42.10
C SER A 155 -6.03 -32.84 -43.16
N PRO A 156 -5.66 -32.76 -44.45
CA PRO A 156 -4.50 -32.05 -45.03
C PRO A 156 -4.82 -30.70 -45.72
N GLY A 157 -5.95 -30.04 -45.46
CA GLY A 157 -6.24 -28.73 -46.03
C GLY A 157 -7.59 -28.11 -45.65
N ALA A 158 -8.39 -27.69 -46.63
CA ALA A 158 -9.64 -26.93 -46.40
C ALA A 158 -10.86 -27.58 -47.02
N TYR A 159 -12.00 -27.46 -46.33
CA TYR A 159 -13.29 -28.01 -46.70
C TYR A 159 -14.30 -26.89 -46.87
N VAL A 160 -15.01 -26.87 -48.00
CA VAL A 160 -15.89 -25.78 -48.38
C VAL A 160 -17.22 -26.32 -48.87
N VAL A 161 -18.31 -25.79 -48.32
CA VAL A 161 -19.66 -26.07 -48.80
C VAL A 161 -20.19 -24.86 -49.55
N THR A 162 -20.57 -25.04 -50.82
CA THR A 162 -21.16 -23.96 -51.63
C THR A 162 -22.69 -23.94 -51.50
N GLY A 163 -23.32 -22.81 -51.81
CA GLY A 163 -24.79 -22.72 -51.81
C GLY A 163 -25.47 -23.57 -52.88
N ALA A 164 -24.69 -24.14 -53.82
CA ALA A 164 -25.17 -25.15 -54.77
C ALA A 164 -25.22 -26.58 -54.19
N GLY A 165 -24.90 -26.75 -52.91
CA GLY A 165 -24.97 -28.02 -52.20
C GLY A 165 -23.81 -28.97 -52.50
N ILE A 166 -22.63 -28.42 -52.84
CA ILE A 166 -21.42 -29.23 -53.08
C ILE A 166 -20.42 -29.00 -51.95
N LEU A 167 -19.94 -30.09 -51.35
CA LEU A 167 -18.81 -30.11 -50.43
C LEU A 167 -17.54 -30.40 -51.21
N TYR A 168 -16.56 -29.52 -51.12
CA TYR A 168 -15.23 -29.66 -51.72
C TYR A 168 -14.18 -29.85 -50.62
N ALA A 169 -13.14 -30.63 -50.94
CA ALA A 169 -11.92 -30.71 -50.15
C ALA A 169 -10.72 -30.28 -51.00
N PHE A 170 -9.88 -29.42 -50.44
CA PHE A 170 -8.67 -28.90 -51.05
C PHE A 170 -7.44 -29.25 -50.21
N ASP A 171 -6.33 -29.55 -50.88
CA ASP A 171 -5.03 -29.54 -50.21
C ASP A 171 -4.50 -28.11 -50.01
N ARG A 172 -3.39 -27.96 -49.28
CA ARG A 172 -2.74 -26.65 -49.05
C ARG A 172 -2.26 -25.97 -50.35
N LYS A 173 -2.05 -26.70 -51.44
CA LYS A 173 -1.67 -26.14 -52.75
C LYS A 173 -2.89 -25.69 -53.57
N GLY A 174 -4.10 -25.87 -53.03
CA GLY A 174 -5.36 -25.54 -53.69
C GLY A 174 -5.82 -26.59 -54.69
N ASN A 175 -5.27 -27.81 -54.68
CA ASN A 175 -5.75 -28.89 -55.54
C ASN A 175 -7.02 -29.49 -54.94
N GLU A 176 -8.05 -29.68 -55.77
CA GLU A 176 -9.25 -30.43 -55.37
C GLU A 176 -8.85 -31.89 -55.13
N ARG A 177 -9.06 -32.38 -53.91
CA ARG A 177 -8.84 -33.78 -53.55
C ARG A 177 -10.06 -34.61 -53.88
N TRP A 178 -11.22 -34.12 -53.49
CA TRP A 178 -12.52 -34.73 -53.75
C TRP A 178 -13.62 -33.69 -53.66
N ARG A 179 -14.77 -34.02 -54.24
CA ARG A 179 -16.01 -33.27 -54.09
C ARG A 179 -17.22 -34.19 -54.02
N VAL A 180 -18.22 -33.79 -53.27
CA VAL A 180 -19.46 -34.56 -53.07
C VAL A 180 -20.66 -33.64 -53.20
N ARG A 181 -21.67 -34.10 -53.94
CA ARG A 181 -22.98 -33.45 -53.95
C ARG A 181 -23.73 -33.89 -52.69
N ILE A 182 -24.02 -32.93 -51.82
CA ILE A 182 -24.82 -33.18 -50.62
C ILE A 182 -26.27 -33.38 -51.06
N PRO A 183 -26.94 -34.48 -50.69
CA PRO A 183 -28.32 -34.76 -51.09
C PRO A 183 -29.34 -33.98 -50.24
N SER A 184 -29.02 -32.73 -49.90
CA SER A 184 -29.84 -31.84 -49.08
C SER A 184 -29.27 -30.41 -49.11
N VAL A 185 -30.03 -29.43 -48.61
CA VAL A 185 -29.55 -28.03 -48.55
C VAL A 185 -28.70 -27.82 -47.29
N PRO A 186 -27.42 -27.43 -47.42
CA PRO A 186 -26.58 -27.11 -46.27
C PRO A 186 -27.06 -25.84 -45.55
N LEU A 187 -27.11 -25.88 -44.23
CA LEU A 187 -27.56 -24.77 -43.38
C LEU A 187 -26.42 -23.87 -42.89
N SER A 188 -25.22 -24.44 -42.70
CA SER A 188 -24.03 -23.72 -42.25
C SER A 188 -22.78 -24.26 -42.93
N GLY A 189 -21.63 -23.64 -42.63
CA GLY A 189 -20.33 -24.17 -43.02
C GLY A 189 -20.05 -25.53 -42.40
N PRO A 190 -19.09 -26.29 -42.97
CA PRO A 190 -18.66 -27.55 -42.41
C PRO A 190 -17.95 -27.33 -41.06
N ALA A 191 -17.85 -28.39 -40.25
CA ALA A 191 -16.92 -28.47 -39.13
C ALA A 191 -16.06 -29.73 -39.29
N VAL A 192 -14.81 -29.68 -38.81
CA VAL A 192 -13.89 -30.82 -38.89
C VAL A 192 -13.65 -31.37 -37.48
N ALA A 193 -13.84 -32.67 -37.30
CA ALA A 193 -13.66 -33.35 -36.02
C ALA A 193 -13.22 -34.80 -36.21
N GLY A 194 -12.13 -35.22 -35.59
CA GLY A 194 -11.62 -36.61 -35.61
C GLY A 194 -11.56 -37.25 -37.00
N GLY A 195 -11.09 -36.51 -38.01
CA GLY A 195 -11.01 -37.00 -39.39
C GLY A 195 -12.33 -36.99 -40.16
N LEU A 196 -13.40 -36.41 -39.61
CA LEU A 196 -14.69 -36.26 -40.27
C LEU A 196 -15.01 -34.80 -40.57
N VAL A 197 -15.72 -34.58 -41.67
CA VAL A 197 -16.31 -33.29 -42.10
C VAL A 197 -17.81 -33.35 -41.87
N LEU A 198 -18.28 -32.57 -40.91
CA LEU A 198 -19.67 -32.53 -40.46
C LEU A 198 -20.43 -31.42 -41.17
N VAL A 199 -21.54 -31.76 -41.81
CA VAL A 199 -22.38 -30.81 -42.55
C VAL A 199 -23.83 -30.92 -42.07
N PRO A 200 -24.36 -29.86 -41.41
CA PRO A 200 -25.78 -29.81 -41.04
C PRO A 200 -26.64 -29.36 -42.22
N CYS A 201 -27.78 -30.03 -42.39
CA CYS A 201 -28.68 -29.80 -43.52
C CYS A 201 -30.10 -29.43 -43.11
N SER A 202 -30.84 -28.85 -44.05
CA SER A 202 -32.20 -28.30 -43.82
C SER A 202 -33.24 -29.36 -43.51
N ASP A 203 -32.97 -30.61 -43.87
CA ASP A 203 -33.80 -31.77 -43.55
C ASP A 203 -33.64 -32.25 -42.11
N GLY A 204 -32.81 -31.59 -41.29
CA GLY A 204 -32.53 -32.00 -39.91
C GLY A 204 -31.43 -33.05 -39.79
N GLY A 205 -30.86 -33.50 -40.91
CA GLY A 205 -29.74 -34.43 -40.93
C GLY A 205 -28.40 -33.74 -40.68
N LEU A 206 -27.62 -34.28 -39.74
CA LEU A 206 -26.18 -34.03 -39.65
C LEU A 206 -25.46 -35.16 -40.40
N ARG A 207 -24.67 -34.79 -41.41
CA ARG A 207 -23.94 -35.72 -42.27
C ARG A 207 -22.45 -35.65 -41.98
N ALA A 208 -21.81 -36.79 -41.76
CA ALA A 208 -20.37 -36.87 -41.59
C ALA A 208 -19.73 -37.51 -42.80
N TYR A 209 -18.74 -36.84 -43.37
CA TYR A 209 -17.93 -37.35 -44.48
C TYR A 209 -16.50 -37.59 -44.01
N ASP A 210 -15.87 -38.64 -44.50
CA ASP A 210 -14.44 -38.87 -44.31
C ASP A 210 -13.63 -37.70 -44.89
N ALA A 211 -12.72 -37.13 -44.11
CA ALA A 211 -11.94 -35.96 -44.50
C ALA A 211 -10.91 -36.29 -45.62
N GLU A 212 -10.43 -37.52 -45.70
CA GLU A 212 -9.44 -37.92 -46.70
C GLU A 212 -10.06 -38.32 -48.04
N GLU A 213 -11.15 -39.07 -48.01
CA GLU A 213 -11.76 -39.70 -49.18
C GLU A 213 -13.10 -39.07 -49.60
N GLY A 214 -13.75 -38.30 -48.72
CA GLY A 214 -15.07 -37.71 -48.98
C GLY A 214 -16.22 -38.73 -48.93
N ARG A 215 -15.99 -39.95 -48.44
CA ARG A 215 -17.05 -40.96 -48.32
C ARG A 215 -17.99 -40.59 -47.18
N LEU A 216 -19.30 -40.75 -47.39
CA LEU A 216 -20.27 -40.56 -46.32
C LEU A 216 -20.07 -41.64 -45.25
N ALA A 217 -19.69 -41.25 -44.04
CA ALA A 217 -19.49 -42.15 -42.91
C ALA A 217 -20.82 -42.47 -42.22
N TRP A 218 -21.60 -41.45 -41.87
CA TRP A 218 -22.91 -41.61 -41.24
C TRP A 218 -23.83 -40.40 -41.46
N ILE A 219 -25.12 -40.63 -41.24
CA ILE A 219 -26.17 -39.59 -41.18
C ILE A 219 -26.90 -39.76 -39.86
N SER A 220 -27.07 -38.68 -39.10
CA SER A 220 -27.91 -38.66 -37.91
C SER A 220 -29.04 -37.66 -38.07
N ASP A 221 -30.27 -38.07 -37.72
CA ASP A 221 -31.39 -37.14 -37.57
C ASP A 221 -31.29 -36.43 -36.22
N VAL A 222 -30.85 -35.17 -36.25
CA VAL A 222 -30.69 -34.33 -35.07
C VAL A 222 -31.80 -33.30 -34.94
N GLY A 223 -32.61 -33.12 -35.99
CA GLY A 223 -33.54 -32.02 -36.14
C GLY A 223 -32.87 -30.74 -36.63
N LYS A 224 -33.64 -29.66 -36.80
CA LYS A 224 -33.13 -28.41 -37.37
C LYS A 224 -32.02 -27.80 -36.51
N VAL A 225 -30.79 -27.86 -37.02
CA VAL A 225 -29.60 -27.30 -36.35
C VAL A 225 -29.69 -25.77 -36.32
N THR A 226 -29.55 -25.20 -35.14
CA THR A 226 -29.57 -23.75 -34.86
C THR A 226 -28.24 -23.23 -34.32
N ALA A 227 -27.39 -24.12 -33.79
CA ALA A 227 -26.00 -23.83 -33.47
C ALA A 227 -25.12 -24.92 -34.09
N GLY A 228 -24.11 -24.52 -34.87
CA GLY A 228 -23.27 -25.43 -35.66
C GLY A 228 -22.51 -26.44 -34.78
N PRO A 229 -22.06 -27.57 -35.36
CA PRO A 229 -21.41 -28.63 -34.60
C PRO A 229 -20.08 -28.17 -33.97
N SER A 230 -19.88 -28.50 -32.69
CA SER A 230 -18.57 -28.40 -32.01
C SER A 230 -18.12 -29.78 -31.53
N SER A 231 -16.82 -30.03 -31.42
CA SER A 231 -16.28 -31.35 -31.06
C SER A 231 -15.55 -31.35 -29.73
N ALA A 232 -15.66 -32.43 -28.97
CA ALA A 232 -14.88 -32.69 -27.76
C ALA A 232 -14.59 -34.19 -27.64
N GLY A 233 -13.34 -34.58 -27.86
CA GLY A 233 -12.95 -35.99 -27.86
C GLY A 233 -13.81 -36.79 -28.84
N ASP A 234 -14.50 -37.81 -28.32
CA ASP A 234 -15.36 -38.71 -29.08
C ASP A 234 -16.81 -38.19 -29.27
N PHE A 235 -17.08 -36.93 -28.94
CA PHE A 235 -18.41 -36.34 -29.04
C PHE A 235 -18.51 -35.16 -30.01
N VAL A 236 -19.67 -35.04 -30.63
CA VAL A 236 -20.11 -33.89 -31.43
C VAL A 236 -21.32 -33.25 -30.74
N LEU A 237 -21.20 -31.99 -30.37
CA LEU A 237 -22.27 -31.19 -29.80
C LEU A 237 -23.03 -30.44 -30.88
N VAL A 238 -24.36 -30.45 -30.81
CA VAL A 238 -25.22 -29.65 -31.70
C VAL A 238 -26.36 -29.00 -30.92
N GLY A 239 -26.69 -27.76 -31.30
CA GLY A 239 -27.91 -27.09 -30.86
C GLY A 239 -29.00 -27.26 -31.91
N CYS A 240 -30.15 -27.80 -31.50
CA CYS A 240 -31.28 -28.12 -32.38
C CYS A 240 -32.57 -27.50 -31.83
N GLY A 241 -32.86 -26.25 -32.21
CA GLY A 241 -34.00 -25.52 -31.65
C GLY A 241 -33.80 -25.32 -30.15
N GLY A 242 -34.73 -25.80 -29.32
CA GLY A 242 -34.61 -25.73 -27.86
C GLY A 242 -33.70 -26.79 -27.21
N TYR A 243 -33.14 -27.70 -28.01
CA TYR A 243 -32.40 -28.86 -27.51
C TYR A 243 -30.89 -28.72 -27.70
N ALA A 244 -30.12 -29.11 -26.69
CA ALA A 244 -28.71 -29.44 -26.78
C ALA A 244 -28.55 -30.95 -26.88
N LYS A 245 -27.72 -31.43 -27.82
CA LYS A 245 -27.45 -32.86 -28.01
C LYS A 245 -25.94 -33.11 -28.12
N ALA A 246 -25.50 -34.25 -27.61
CA ALA A 246 -24.20 -34.83 -27.93
C ALA A 246 -24.37 -36.12 -28.72
N LEU A 247 -23.60 -36.28 -29.78
CA LEU A 247 -23.53 -37.45 -30.63
C LEU A 247 -22.17 -38.11 -30.50
N ARG A 248 -22.10 -39.43 -30.57
CA ARG A 248 -20.83 -40.16 -30.66
C ARG A 248 -20.24 -39.94 -32.05
N LEU A 249 -18.97 -39.51 -32.10
CA LEU A 249 -18.28 -39.14 -33.33
C LEU A 249 -18.13 -40.32 -34.30
N GLY A 250 -17.93 -41.53 -33.77
CA GLY A 250 -17.67 -42.72 -34.59
C GLY A 250 -18.88 -43.23 -35.40
N ASP A 251 -20.10 -43.09 -34.89
CA ASP A 251 -21.31 -43.64 -35.53
C ASP A 251 -22.48 -42.65 -35.66
N GLY A 252 -22.33 -41.42 -35.15
CA GLY A 252 -23.38 -40.40 -35.17
C GLY A 252 -24.53 -40.65 -34.19
N GLY A 253 -24.46 -41.68 -33.34
CA GLY A 253 -25.52 -42.00 -32.39
C GLY A 253 -25.66 -40.94 -31.30
N VAL A 254 -26.89 -40.48 -31.03
CA VAL A 254 -27.17 -39.51 -29.96
C VAL A 254 -26.87 -40.14 -28.60
N ALA A 255 -25.84 -39.65 -27.92
CA ALA A 255 -25.47 -40.08 -26.57
C ALA A 255 -26.46 -39.51 -25.53
N TRP A 256 -26.79 -38.23 -25.65
CA TRP A 256 -27.79 -37.58 -24.80
C TRP A 256 -28.44 -36.38 -25.50
N SER A 257 -29.61 -35.98 -24.97
CA SER A 257 -30.40 -34.83 -25.41
C SER A 257 -31.03 -34.11 -24.21
N ARG A 258 -30.99 -32.77 -24.21
CA ARG A 258 -31.50 -31.92 -23.13
C ARG A 258 -32.22 -30.69 -23.67
N PHE A 259 -33.36 -30.33 -23.07
CA PHE A 259 -34.09 -29.12 -23.40
C PHE A 259 -33.60 -27.94 -22.55
N LEU A 260 -33.24 -26.82 -23.18
CA LEU A 260 -32.62 -25.65 -22.54
C LEU A 260 -33.54 -24.42 -22.44
N GLY A 261 -34.85 -24.59 -22.65
CA GLY A 261 -35.86 -23.53 -22.40
C GLY A 261 -35.86 -22.37 -23.40
N GLY A 262 -35.01 -22.39 -24.43
CA GLY A 262 -34.93 -21.37 -25.48
C GLY A 262 -34.09 -21.87 -26.65
N ARG A 263 -34.18 -21.20 -27.80
CA ARG A 263 -33.42 -21.59 -29.00
C ARG A 263 -31.92 -21.55 -28.70
N VAL A 264 -31.21 -22.65 -28.88
CA VAL A 264 -29.75 -22.72 -28.75
C VAL A 264 -29.12 -21.97 -29.92
N THR A 265 -28.36 -20.93 -29.62
CA THR A 265 -27.72 -20.03 -30.61
C THR A 265 -26.22 -20.22 -30.71
N GLY A 266 -25.59 -20.83 -29.69
CA GLY A 266 -24.16 -21.12 -29.69
C GLY A 266 -23.83 -22.35 -28.88
N THR A 267 -22.76 -23.04 -29.27
CA THR A 267 -22.22 -24.21 -28.59
C THR A 267 -20.69 -24.20 -28.65
N THR A 268 -20.07 -24.66 -27.57
CA THR A 268 -18.63 -24.91 -27.46
C THR A 268 -18.39 -25.97 -26.39
N SER A 269 -17.15 -26.37 -26.16
CA SER A 269 -16.83 -27.49 -25.28
C SER A 269 -15.46 -27.34 -24.61
N SER A 270 -15.32 -27.98 -23.45
CA SER A 270 -14.01 -28.41 -22.93
C SER A 270 -13.84 -29.92 -23.19
N ALA A 271 -12.80 -30.54 -22.63
CA ALA A 271 -12.61 -31.98 -22.72
C ALA A 271 -13.72 -32.79 -22.00
N VAL A 272 -14.37 -32.20 -20.99
CA VAL A 272 -15.31 -32.90 -20.08
C VAL A 272 -16.64 -32.18 -19.91
N GLU A 273 -16.77 -30.95 -20.40
CA GLU A 273 -17.98 -30.13 -20.26
C GLU A 273 -18.48 -29.64 -21.63
N ALA A 274 -19.79 -29.59 -21.78
CA ALA A 274 -20.50 -29.08 -22.95
C ALA A 274 -21.17 -27.76 -22.60
N PHE A 275 -20.88 -26.70 -23.37
CA PHE A 275 -21.40 -25.37 -23.11
C PHE A 275 -22.37 -24.90 -24.19
N PHE A 276 -23.46 -24.27 -23.77
CA PHE A 276 -24.50 -23.77 -24.67
C PHE A 276 -24.99 -22.40 -24.25
N VAL A 277 -25.35 -21.57 -25.22
CA VAL A 277 -26.08 -20.31 -25.00
C VAL A 277 -27.39 -20.32 -25.75
N THR A 278 -28.39 -19.69 -25.16
CA THR A 278 -29.76 -19.64 -25.71
C THR A 278 -30.18 -18.22 -26.03
N SER A 279 -31.14 -18.09 -26.95
CA SER A 279 -31.72 -16.80 -27.33
C SER A 279 -32.48 -16.11 -26.20
N ALA A 280 -32.74 -16.83 -25.10
CA ALA A 280 -33.33 -16.29 -23.88
C ALA A 280 -32.26 -15.66 -22.95
N GLY A 281 -30.99 -15.58 -23.35
CA GLY A 281 -29.91 -14.98 -22.56
C GLY A 281 -29.45 -15.84 -21.39
N TRP A 282 -29.52 -17.17 -21.55
CA TRP A 282 -29.00 -18.14 -20.57
C TRP A 282 -27.81 -18.90 -21.15
N ALA A 283 -26.77 -19.03 -20.34
CA ALA A 283 -25.63 -19.91 -20.56
C ALA A 283 -25.77 -21.17 -19.71
N TYR A 284 -25.36 -22.31 -20.26
CA TYR A 284 -25.48 -23.63 -19.65
C TYR A 284 -24.14 -24.36 -19.73
N CYS A 285 -23.78 -25.07 -18.66
CA CYS A 285 -22.77 -26.13 -18.66
C CYS A 285 -23.44 -27.46 -18.36
N LEU A 286 -23.21 -28.43 -19.23
CA LEU A 286 -23.65 -29.80 -19.10
C LEU A 286 -22.43 -30.72 -19.01
N ASP A 287 -22.54 -31.78 -18.23
CA ASP A 287 -21.56 -32.86 -18.21
C ASP A 287 -21.52 -33.54 -19.58
N MET A 288 -20.32 -33.72 -20.15
CA MET A 288 -20.18 -34.26 -21.50
C MET A 288 -20.64 -35.72 -21.59
N ALA A 289 -20.54 -36.52 -20.51
CA ALA A 289 -20.81 -37.94 -20.56
C ALA A 289 -22.32 -38.25 -20.59
N ASP A 290 -23.11 -37.54 -19.80
CA ASP A 290 -24.53 -37.85 -19.59
C ASP A 290 -25.50 -36.67 -19.81
N GLY A 291 -24.96 -35.48 -20.12
CA GLY A 291 -25.74 -34.26 -20.32
C GLY A 291 -26.40 -33.74 -19.04
N ARG A 292 -25.92 -34.13 -17.85
CA ARG A 292 -26.42 -33.60 -16.59
C ARG A 292 -26.07 -32.12 -16.47
N LEU A 293 -27.03 -31.30 -16.02
CA LEU A 293 -26.79 -29.89 -15.77
C LEU A 293 -25.76 -29.72 -14.65
N VAL A 294 -24.64 -29.04 -14.95
CA VAL A 294 -23.63 -28.66 -13.95
C VAL A 294 -23.99 -27.28 -13.38
N TRP A 295 -24.19 -26.29 -14.25
CA TRP A 295 -24.64 -24.95 -13.86
C TRP A 295 -25.40 -24.25 -14.99
N LYS A 296 -26.15 -23.21 -14.61
CA LYS A 296 -26.92 -22.34 -15.50
C LYS A 296 -26.79 -20.89 -15.02
N GLU A 297 -26.43 -19.98 -15.91
CA GLU A 297 -26.20 -18.56 -15.57
C GLU A 297 -26.94 -17.60 -16.52
N LYS A 298 -27.45 -16.48 -15.98
CA LYS A 298 -28.16 -15.47 -16.75
C LYS A 298 -27.15 -14.43 -17.26
N VAL A 299 -26.97 -14.37 -18.56
CA VAL A 299 -25.90 -13.55 -19.19
C VAL A 299 -26.40 -12.28 -19.87
N GLY A 300 -27.72 -12.10 -19.96
CA GLY A 300 -28.33 -10.88 -20.49
C GLY A 300 -29.79 -11.05 -20.92
N PRO A 301 -30.37 -10.05 -21.62
CA PRO A 301 -31.75 -10.09 -22.11
C PRO A 301 -31.93 -11.09 -23.26
N SER A 302 -33.15 -11.24 -23.78
CA SER A 302 -33.38 -12.05 -24.98
C SER A 302 -32.71 -11.44 -26.21
N GLY A 303 -32.03 -12.26 -27.01
CA GLY A 303 -31.32 -11.84 -28.21
C GLY A 303 -30.45 -12.95 -28.80
N ASP A 304 -29.61 -12.64 -29.78
CA ASP A 304 -28.69 -13.62 -30.35
C ASP A 304 -27.36 -13.63 -29.58
N TYR A 305 -26.94 -14.82 -29.15
CA TYR A 305 -25.72 -15.02 -28.36
C TYR A 305 -24.74 -15.94 -29.07
N GLY A 306 -23.46 -15.60 -28.99
CA GLY A 306 -22.33 -16.46 -29.35
C GLY A 306 -21.57 -16.92 -28.11
N ILE A 307 -20.93 -18.08 -28.19
CA ILE A 307 -20.07 -18.60 -27.11
C ILE A 307 -18.81 -19.23 -27.69
N THR A 308 -17.67 -18.94 -27.07
CA THR A 308 -16.37 -19.55 -27.39
C THR A 308 -15.63 -19.89 -26.11
N ALA A 309 -15.03 -21.08 -26.04
CA ALA A 309 -14.16 -21.50 -24.93
C ALA A 309 -12.69 -21.38 -25.32
N SER A 310 -11.86 -20.77 -24.47
CA SER A 310 -10.40 -20.72 -24.64
C SER A 310 -9.70 -20.33 -23.35
N GLY A 311 -8.46 -20.80 -23.14
CA GLY A 311 -7.62 -20.38 -22.00
C GLY A 311 -8.26 -20.59 -20.63
N GLY A 312 -9.13 -21.60 -20.48
CA GLY A 312 -9.87 -21.86 -19.23
C GLY A 312 -10.98 -20.86 -18.93
N ARG A 313 -11.50 -20.14 -19.93
CA ARG A 313 -12.58 -19.15 -19.81
C ARG A 313 -13.64 -19.34 -20.90
N LEU A 314 -14.87 -18.91 -20.61
CA LEU A 314 -15.96 -18.83 -21.59
C LEU A 314 -16.20 -17.37 -21.97
N TYR A 315 -16.25 -17.09 -23.27
CA TYR A 315 -16.50 -15.77 -23.82
C TYR A 315 -17.86 -15.77 -24.49
N ILE A 316 -18.74 -14.88 -24.04
CA ILE A 316 -20.11 -14.77 -24.52
C ILE A 316 -20.29 -13.40 -25.17
N SER A 317 -20.79 -13.35 -26.40
CA SER A 317 -21.21 -12.12 -27.06
C SER A 317 -22.73 -12.05 -27.11
N GLY A 318 -23.32 -10.88 -26.92
CA GLY A 318 -24.76 -10.69 -26.93
C GLY A 318 -25.23 -9.24 -27.08
N PRO A 319 -26.53 -8.97 -26.86
CA PRO A 319 -27.15 -7.66 -27.09
C PRO A 319 -26.53 -6.50 -26.33
N GLU A 320 -25.98 -6.76 -25.15
CA GLU A 320 -25.42 -5.72 -24.27
C GLU A 320 -23.89 -5.59 -24.39
N GLY A 321 -23.23 -6.49 -25.14
CA GLY A 321 -21.78 -6.50 -25.32
C GLY A 321 -21.17 -7.90 -25.16
N ALA A 322 -20.03 -7.99 -24.47
CA ALA A 322 -19.32 -9.25 -24.26
C ALA A 322 -19.05 -9.52 -22.78
N THR A 323 -19.13 -10.79 -22.38
CA THR A 323 -19.00 -11.25 -20.99
C THR A 323 -18.07 -12.47 -20.91
N ILE A 324 -17.26 -12.54 -19.86
CA ILE A 324 -16.43 -13.70 -19.52
C ILE A 324 -17.03 -14.45 -18.35
N LEU A 325 -17.17 -15.76 -18.47
CA LEU A 325 -17.61 -16.66 -17.42
C LEU A 325 -16.53 -17.67 -17.04
N SER A 326 -16.55 -18.10 -15.78
CA SER A 326 -15.82 -19.27 -15.29
C SER A 326 -16.44 -20.54 -15.89
N PRO A 327 -15.70 -21.39 -16.63
CA PRO A 327 -16.26 -22.61 -17.21
C PRO A 327 -16.76 -23.60 -16.16
N ARG A 328 -16.11 -23.65 -14.98
CA ARG A 328 -16.43 -24.63 -13.92
C ARG A 328 -17.63 -24.23 -13.08
N ARG A 329 -17.83 -22.93 -12.83
CA ARG A 329 -18.83 -22.43 -11.89
C ARG A 329 -19.94 -21.58 -12.53
N GLY A 330 -19.75 -21.14 -13.78
CA GLY A 330 -20.70 -20.25 -14.46
C GLY A 330 -20.63 -18.80 -14.00
N GLU A 331 -19.88 -18.49 -12.93
CA GLU A 331 -19.72 -17.13 -12.40
C GLU A 331 -19.25 -16.15 -13.48
N ILE A 332 -19.95 -15.02 -13.60
CA ILE A 332 -19.55 -13.91 -14.46
C ILE A 332 -18.29 -13.27 -13.85
N LEU A 333 -17.17 -13.44 -14.54
CA LEU A 333 -15.88 -12.86 -14.14
C LEU A 333 -15.79 -11.39 -14.54
N ARG A 334 -16.35 -11.04 -15.70
CA ARG A 334 -16.33 -9.67 -16.23
C ARG A 334 -17.34 -9.46 -17.36
N GLY A 335 -17.84 -8.25 -17.53
CA GLY A 335 -18.65 -7.84 -18.67
C GLY A 335 -18.23 -6.47 -19.20
N TRP A 336 -18.35 -6.26 -20.51
CA TRP A 336 -18.09 -4.99 -21.17
C TRP A 336 -19.27 -4.62 -22.05
N SER A 337 -19.75 -3.39 -21.91
CA SER A 337 -20.72 -2.84 -22.85
C SER A 337 -20.00 -2.22 -24.04
N THR A 338 -20.45 -2.58 -25.23
CA THR A 338 -19.97 -2.01 -26.49
C THR A 338 -20.86 -0.87 -27.00
N GLY A 339 -21.93 -0.51 -26.28
CA GLY A 339 -22.96 0.47 -26.70
C GLY A 339 -23.88 -0.03 -27.83
N GLU A 340 -23.43 -1.02 -28.58
CA GLU A 340 -24.13 -1.71 -29.67
C GLU A 340 -24.06 -3.23 -29.46
N PRO A 341 -24.99 -4.03 -30.02
CA PRO A 341 -24.95 -5.49 -29.90
C PRO A 341 -23.63 -6.09 -30.41
N ALA A 342 -22.96 -6.88 -29.56
CA ALA A 342 -21.77 -7.60 -29.96
C ALA A 342 -22.16 -8.78 -30.85
N ARG A 343 -21.69 -8.75 -32.11
CA ARG A 343 -21.99 -9.79 -33.11
C ARG A 343 -21.21 -11.08 -32.85
N TRP A 344 -19.99 -10.94 -32.38
CA TRP A 344 -19.11 -12.04 -32.01
C TRP A 344 -18.04 -11.56 -31.04
N ALA A 345 -17.53 -12.48 -30.22
CA ALA A 345 -16.38 -12.31 -29.36
C ALA A 345 -15.43 -13.49 -29.58
N GLN A 346 -14.17 -13.20 -29.93
CA GLN A 346 -13.16 -14.21 -30.21
C GLN A 346 -11.98 -14.06 -29.25
N PRO A 347 -11.65 -15.10 -28.46
CA PRO A 347 -10.44 -15.09 -27.66
C PRO A 347 -9.20 -15.10 -28.56
N VAL A 348 -8.21 -14.30 -28.20
CA VAL A 348 -6.96 -14.10 -28.92
C VAL A 348 -5.79 -14.05 -27.93
N SER A 349 -4.54 -14.12 -28.40
CA SER A 349 -3.34 -14.19 -27.53
C SER A 349 -3.22 -13.07 -26.50
N LYS A 350 -3.81 -11.89 -26.79
CA LYS A 350 -3.76 -10.68 -25.96
C LYS A 350 -5.10 -10.30 -25.33
N GLY A 351 -6.11 -11.17 -25.38
CA GLY A 351 -7.41 -10.88 -24.79
C GLY A 351 -8.61 -11.45 -25.55
N VAL A 352 -9.65 -10.64 -25.72
CA VAL A 352 -10.86 -10.95 -26.50
C VAL A 352 -11.11 -9.84 -27.51
N LEU A 353 -11.15 -10.23 -28.78
CA LEU A 353 -11.53 -9.36 -29.89
C LEU A 353 -13.05 -9.43 -30.07
N VAL A 354 -13.73 -8.30 -30.03
CA VAL A 354 -15.19 -8.17 -30.09
C VAL A 354 -15.56 -7.26 -31.25
N SER A 355 -16.62 -7.61 -31.98
CA SER A 355 -17.18 -6.73 -33.03
C SER A 355 -18.57 -6.24 -32.64
N ALA A 356 -18.77 -4.93 -32.66
CA ALA A 356 -20.06 -4.29 -32.45
C ALA A 356 -20.19 -3.02 -33.30
N GLY A 357 -21.35 -2.76 -33.91
CA GLY A 357 -21.62 -1.51 -34.62
C GLY A 357 -20.72 -1.15 -35.82
N GLY A 358 -19.85 -2.05 -36.30
CA GLY A 358 -18.82 -1.73 -37.31
C GLY A 358 -17.44 -1.37 -36.71
N PHE A 359 -17.33 -1.41 -35.38
CA PHE A 359 -16.08 -1.33 -34.64
C PHE A 359 -15.54 -2.73 -34.29
N LEU A 360 -14.21 -2.82 -34.22
CA LEU A 360 -13.48 -3.87 -33.52
C LEU A 360 -12.96 -3.34 -32.19
N TYR A 361 -13.15 -4.11 -31.12
CA TYR A 361 -12.67 -3.83 -29.77
C TYR A 361 -11.74 -4.95 -29.36
N LEU A 362 -10.53 -4.66 -28.89
CA LEU A 362 -9.71 -5.63 -28.19
C LEU A 362 -9.77 -5.34 -26.70
N PHE A 363 -10.39 -6.24 -25.92
CA PHE A 363 -10.32 -6.19 -24.47
C PHE A 363 -9.25 -7.16 -23.98
N GLY A 364 -8.34 -6.73 -23.11
CA GLY A 364 -7.24 -7.57 -22.67
C GLY A 364 -6.58 -7.07 -21.40
N PRO A 365 -5.67 -7.86 -20.80
CA PRO A 365 -4.93 -7.46 -19.62
C PRO A 365 -4.09 -6.21 -19.90
N PHE A 366 -4.26 -5.19 -19.07
CA PHE A 366 -3.38 -4.03 -19.04
C PHE A 366 -2.17 -4.33 -18.16
N THR A 367 -0.97 -4.20 -18.74
CA THR A 367 0.29 -4.21 -17.99
C THR A 367 0.91 -2.82 -18.10
N PRO A 368 1.13 -2.13 -16.98
CA PRO A 368 1.72 -0.80 -16.99
C PRO A 368 3.17 -0.88 -17.48
N ARG A 369 3.63 0.16 -18.18
CA ARG A 369 5.02 0.27 -18.62
C ARG A 369 5.79 1.11 -17.60
N SER A 370 6.33 0.52 -16.53
CA SER A 370 7.41 1.21 -15.81
C SER A 370 8.44 0.20 -15.30
N HIS A 371 9.71 0.52 -15.51
CA HIS A 371 10.83 -0.17 -14.89
C HIS A 371 11.34 0.80 -13.80
N ASN A 372 10.91 0.62 -12.55
CA ASN A 372 11.31 1.43 -11.38
C ASN A 372 11.16 2.96 -11.54
N PRO A 373 9.93 3.50 -11.51
CA PRO A 373 9.73 4.94 -11.49
C PRO A 373 10.13 5.55 -10.13
N LEU A 374 10.55 6.81 -10.12
CA LEU A 374 10.81 7.61 -8.92
C LEU A 374 9.54 7.84 -8.08
N TRP A 375 8.41 7.92 -8.76
CA TRP A 375 7.08 8.11 -8.17
C TRP A 375 6.05 7.48 -9.10
N GLN A 376 4.96 6.94 -8.54
CA GLN A 376 3.82 6.49 -9.33
C GLN A 376 2.53 6.62 -8.53
N GLU A 377 1.43 6.86 -9.23
CA GLU A 377 0.08 7.04 -8.67
C GLU A 377 -0.94 6.31 -9.55
N TRP A 378 -1.95 5.72 -8.93
CA TRP A 378 -3.10 5.16 -9.64
C TRP A 378 -4.38 5.84 -9.20
N ALA A 379 -5.21 6.25 -10.15
CA ALA A 379 -6.47 6.93 -9.85
C ALA A 379 -7.65 6.29 -10.60
N GLU A 380 -8.81 6.25 -9.95
CA GLU A 380 -10.06 5.93 -10.63
C GLU A 380 -10.55 7.14 -11.43
N VAL A 381 -10.81 6.94 -12.72
CA VAL A 381 -11.39 7.98 -13.56
C VAL A 381 -12.91 7.88 -13.49
N ARG A 382 -13.56 8.94 -13.01
CA ARG A 382 -15.02 9.05 -12.94
C ARG A 382 -15.52 10.15 -13.87
N TYR A 383 -16.59 9.88 -14.61
CA TYR A 383 -17.34 10.88 -15.38
C TYR A 383 -18.75 10.98 -14.82
N LYS A 384 -19.13 12.19 -14.37
CA LYS A 384 -20.42 12.46 -13.71
C LYS A 384 -20.74 11.47 -12.57
N GLY A 385 -19.72 11.14 -11.77
CA GLY A 385 -19.82 10.19 -10.65
C GLY A 385 -19.73 8.71 -11.02
N VAL A 386 -19.84 8.37 -12.31
CA VAL A 386 -19.75 6.99 -12.81
C VAL A 386 -18.30 6.65 -13.11
N LYS A 387 -17.82 5.51 -12.61
CA LYS A 387 -16.51 4.97 -12.96
C LYS A 387 -16.44 4.68 -14.46
N VAL A 388 -15.48 5.29 -15.14
CA VAL A 388 -15.26 5.13 -16.58
C VAL A 388 -13.86 4.64 -16.91
N GLY A 389 -12.97 4.49 -15.92
CA GLY A 389 -11.60 4.11 -16.21
C GLY A 389 -10.66 4.10 -15.03
N TYR A 390 -9.39 3.91 -15.36
CA TYR A 390 -8.26 4.03 -14.42
C TYR A 390 -7.16 4.84 -15.09
N ARG A 391 -6.39 5.57 -14.29
CA ARG A 391 -5.17 6.25 -14.71
C ARG A 391 -4.00 5.68 -13.91
N HIS A 392 -2.89 5.45 -14.58
CA HIS A 392 -1.58 5.23 -13.98
C HIS A 392 -0.71 6.42 -14.34
N ALA A 393 -0.17 7.12 -13.37
CA ALA A 393 0.84 8.15 -13.55
C ALA A 393 2.17 7.68 -12.95
N TRP A 394 3.29 8.03 -13.55
CA TRP A 394 4.60 7.76 -12.99
C TRP A 394 5.63 8.79 -13.43
N ALA A 395 6.67 8.98 -12.62
CA ALA A 395 7.78 9.88 -12.89
C ALA A 395 9.10 9.10 -12.97
N GLU A 396 9.95 9.48 -13.92
CA GLU A 396 11.33 9.02 -14.07
C GLU A 396 12.23 10.27 -14.17
N GLU A 397 13.48 10.17 -13.72
CA GLU A 397 14.48 11.23 -13.89
C GLU A 397 15.49 10.79 -14.96
N ASP A 398 15.79 11.69 -15.88
CA ASP A 398 16.81 11.51 -16.90
C ASP A 398 17.86 12.63 -16.82
N SER A 399 18.86 12.61 -17.72
CA SER A 399 19.94 13.59 -17.74
C SER A 399 19.49 15.03 -18.07
N THR A 400 18.23 15.23 -18.45
CA THR A 400 17.68 16.50 -18.93
C THR A 400 16.52 17.03 -18.07
N GLY A 401 15.97 16.22 -17.17
CA GLY A 401 14.87 16.61 -16.28
C GLY A 401 14.04 15.41 -15.83
N PHE A 402 12.74 15.65 -15.60
CA PHE A 402 11.80 14.61 -15.18
C PHE A 402 10.87 14.25 -16.33
N VAL A 403 10.71 12.96 -16.60
CA VAL A 403 9.69 12.45 -17.51
C VAL A 403 8.56 11.90 -16.68
N VAL A 404 7.40 12.57 -16.72
CA VAL A 404 6.17 12.07 -16.15
C VAL A 404 5.28 11.53 -17.25
N SER A 405 4.95 10.27 -17.12
CA SER A 405 4.09 9.57 -18.04
C SER A 405 2.78 9.22 -17.36
N THR A 406 1.71 9.24 -18.14
CA THR A 406 0.39 8.82 -17.72
C THR A 406 -0.20 7.87 -18.77
N ASP A 407 -0.71 6.75 -18.28
CA ASP A 407 -1.53 5.82 -19.02
C ASP A 407 -2.96 5.92 -18.47
N GLU A 408 -3.86 6.52 -19.23
CA GLU A 408 -5.29 6.58 -18.91
C GLU A 408 -6.04 5.55 -19.75
N VAL A 409 -6.81 4.73 -19.05
CA VAL A 409 -7.62 3.67 -19.61
C VAL A 409 -9.08 4.06 -19.45
N ASN A 410 -9.72 4.52 -20.52
CA ASN A 410 -11.15 4.86 -20.51
C ASN A 410 -11.96 3.77 -21.23
N TRP A 411 -12.99 3.23 -20.56
CA TRP A 411 -13.88 2.19 -21.06
C TRP A 411 -14.65 2.62 -22.31
N GLN A 412 -14.89 3.92 -22.50
CA GLN A 412 -15.64 4.47 -23.63
C GLN A 412 -14.75 4.84 -24.82
N ASN A 413 -13.56 5.41 -24.58
CA ASN A 413 -12.73 6.01 -25.63
C ASN A 413 -11.44 5.25 -25.96
N GLY A 414 -11.11 4.20 -25.21
CA GLY A 414 -9.90 3.41 -25.41
C GLY A 414 -8.73 3.91 -24.57
N PHE A 415 -7.53 3.57 -25.01
CA PHE A 415 -6.28 3.89 -24.33
C PHE A 415 -5.78 5.29 -24.70
N ARG A 416 -5.50 6.10 -23.68
CA ARG A 416 -4.83 7.39 -23.77
C ARG A 416 -3.47 7.27 -23.11
N ARG A 417 -2.45 7.75 -23.79
CA ARG A 417 -1.11 7.86 -23.22
C ARG A 417 -0.64 9.27 -23.34
N THR A 418 -0.15 9.81 -22.25
CA THR A 418 0.54 11.08 -22.26
C THR A 418 1.92 10.90 -21.65
N SER A 419 2.91 11.55 -22.22
CA SER A 419 4.26 11.60 -21.66
C SER A 419 4.72 13.04 -21.72
N PHE A 420 5.08 13.60 -20.59
CA PHE A 420 5.59 14.95 -20.46
C PHE A 420 6.99 14.92 -19.86
N ARG A 421 7.95 15.54 -20.52
CA ARG A 421 9.25 15.88 -19.96
C ARG A 421 9.20 17.31 -19.43
N ALA A 422 9.42 17.46 -18.13
CA ALA A 422 9.60 18.73 -17.45
C ALA A 422 11.10 19.08 -17.39
N LEU A 423 11.47 20.19 -18.03
CA LEU A 423 12.79 20.79 -17.95
C LEU A 423 12.79 21.82 -16.82
N THR A 424 13.71 21.64 -15.87
CA THR A 424 13.81 22.51 -14.69
C THR A 424 15.13 23.28 -14.66
N ASP A 425 15.13 24.40 -13.95
CA ASP A 425 16.37 25.06 -13.58
C ASP A 425 17.11 24.32 -12.44
N SER A 426 18.24 24.88 -11.97
CA SER A 426 19.02 24.33 -10.86
C SER A 426 18.27 24.29 -9.53
N SER A 427 17.17 25.04 -9.42
CA SER A 427 16.30 25.12 -8.24
C SER A 427 15.08 24.20 -8.33
N TYR A 428 15.02 23.29 -9.32
CA TYR A 428 13.90 22.38 -9.59
C TYR A 428 12.58 23.09 -9.94
N MET A 429 12.66 24.35 -10.40
CA MET A 429 11.50 25.13 -10.84
C MET A 429 11.22 24.82 -12.31
N LEU A 430 9.94 24.69 -12.68
CA LEU A 430 9.57 24.38 -14.07
C LEU A 430 9.85 25.57 -14.99
N GLY A 431 10.68 25.36 -16.02
CA GLY A 431 10.89 26.33 -17.09
C GLY A 431 10.09 25.98 -18.34
N GLU A 432 10.30 24.75 -18.84
CA GLU A 432 9.69 24.25 -20.07
C GLU A 432 9.15 22.83 -19.84
N LEU A 433 8.11 22.47 -20.58
CA LEU A 433 7.49 21.16 -20.54
C LEU A 433 7.20 20.72 -21.98
N GLU A 434 7.78 19.61 -22.38
CA GLU A 434 7.56 19.02 -23.70
C GLU A 434 6.85 17.69 -23.53
N GLY A 435 6.09 17.23 -24.51
CA GLY A 435 5.41 15.97 -24.37
C GLY A 435 4.75 15.42 -25.62
N GLU A 436 4.31 14.20 -25.49
CA GLU A 436 3.52 13.48 -26.47
C GLU A 436 2.18 13.11 -25.84
N TYR A 437 1.10 13.47 -26.52
CA TYR A 437 -0.24 13.01 -26.22
C TYR A 437 -0.69 12.07 -27.33
N ARG A 438 -1.03 10.84 -26.97
CA ARG A 438 -1.56 9.84 -27.89
C ARG A 438 -2.96 9.42 -27.46
N GLU A 439 -3.93 9.67 -28.34
CA GLU A 439 -5.29 9.16 -28.23
C GLU A 439 -5.61 8.35 -29.48
N ALA A 440 -5.78 7.03 -29.32
CA ALA A 440 -5.90 6.09 -30.43
C ALA A 440 -4.74 6.21 -31.46
N ASP A 441 -5.03 6.71 -32.67
CA ASP A 441 -4.05 6.90 -33.76
C ASP A 441 -3.43 8.29 -33.83
N GLN A 442 -3.98 9.25 -33.09
CA GLN A 442 -3.54 10.62 -33.16
C GLN A 442 -2.41 10.83 -32.17
N LEU A 443 -1.26 11.25 -32.68
CA LEU A 443 -0.15 11.76 -31.90
C LEU A 443 -0.17 13.28 -31.99
N LEU A 444 -0.26 13.92 -30.84
CA LEU A 444 -0.08 15.36 -30.68
C LEU A 444 1.24 15.59 -29.93
N THR A 445 2.06 16.51 -30.41
CA THR A 445 3.18 17.03 -29.62
C THR A 445 2.68 18.18 -28.76
N VAL A 446 3.12 18.23 -27.52
CA VAL A 446 2.80 19.29 -26.56
C VAL A 446 4.09 20.02 -26.22
N GLU A 447 4.11 21.33 -26.38
CA GLU A 447 5.20 22.21 -25.92
C GLU A 447 4.57 23.24 -24.99
N ALA A 448 5.10 23.41 -23.80
CA ALA A 448 4.61 24.36 -22.83
C ALA A 448 5.76 25.11 -22.15
N LYS A 449 5.53 26.39 -21.89
CA LYS A 449 6.53 27.28 -21.28
C LYS A 449 5.90 28.12 -20.19
N VAL A 450 6.60 28.27 -19.08
CA VAL A 450 6.20 29.20 -18.02
C VAL A 450 6.76 30.58 -18.36
N ASP A 451 5.87 31.57 -18.51
CA ASP A 451 6.21 32.98 -18.70
C ASP A 451 5.38 33.84 -17.74
N SER A 452 6.06 34.61 -16.89
CA SER A 452 5.43 35.57 -15.98
C SER A 452 4.32 34.98 -15.09
N GLY A 453 4.46 33.69 -14.76
CA GLY A 453 3.49 32.94 -13.96
C GLY A 453 2.31 32.35 -14.72
N LEU A 454 2.37 32.36 -16.05
CA LEU A 454 1.43 31.68 -16.93
C LEU A 454 2.14 30.50 -17.60
N LEU A 455 1.57 29.30 -17.51
CA LEU A 455 1.97 28.16 -18.31
C LEU A 455 1.21 28.24 -19.64
N ILE A 456 1.94 28.49 -20.73
CA ILE A 456 1.39 28.55 -22.08
C ILE A 456 1.68 27.21 -22.73
N ALA A 457 0.67 26.40 -23.06
CA ALA A 457 0.81 25.10 -23.69
C ALA A 457 0.28 25.12 -25.13
N GLU A 458 1.10 24.71 -26.10
CA GLU A 458 0.75 24.52 -27.50
C GLU A 458 0.72 23.02 -27.83
N ARG A 459 -0.39 22.56 -28.41
CA ARG A 459 -0.58 21.19 -28.90
C ARG A 459 -0.60 21.21 -30.41
N ARG A 460 0.27 20.43 -31.06
CA ARG A 460 0.37 20.36 -32.52
C ARG A 460 0.02 18.95 -33.00
N GLY A 461 -0.99 18.86 -33.85
CA GLY A 461 -1.37 17.65 -34.57
C GLY A 461 -1.25 17.82 -36.08
N PRO A 462 -1.59 16.78 -36.86
CA PRO A 462 -1.49 16.81 -38.33
C PRO A 462 -2.33 17.92 -39.00
N GLU A 463 -3.44 18.34 -38.38
CA GLU A 463 -4.38 19.30 -38.96
C GLU A 463 -4.81 20.44 -38.00
N VAL A 464 -4.39 20.41 -36.73
CA VAL A 464 -4.86 21.36 -35.71
C VAL A 464 -3.71 21.78 -34.78
N VAL A 465 -3.65 23.08 -34.48
CA VAL A 465 -2.83 23.65 -33.39
C VAL A 465 -3.78 24.22 -32.34
N LEU A 466 -3.71 23.72 -31.10
CA LEU A 466 -4.47 24.23 -29.96
C LEU A 466 -3.52 24.93 -28.99
N ARG A 467 -3.92 26.09 -28.46
CA ARG A 467 -3.13 26.83 -27.47
C ARG A 467 -3.96 27.06 -26.23
N ASP A 468 -3.44 26.62 -25.10
CA ASP A 468 -4.05 26.74 -23.78
C ASP A 468 -3.13 27.60 -22.88
N THR A 469 -3.70 28.29 -21.90
CA THR A 469 -2.92 29.12 -20.95
C THR A 469 -3.49 28.94 -19.55
N PHE A 470 -2.61 28.64 -18.61
CA PHE A 470 -2.93 28.36 -17.22
C PHE A 470 -2.21 29.33 -16.30
N GLU A 471 -2.90 29.86 -15.31
CA GLU A 471 -2.26 30.65 -14.25
C GLU A 471 -1.63 29.69 -13.23
N VAL A 472 -0.30 29.75 -13.12
CA VAL A 472 0.49 28.84 -12.28
C VAL A 472 1.30 29.62 -11.23
N GLY A 473 1.55 30.92 -11.44
CA GLY A 473 2.41 31.76 -10.61
C GLY A 473 3.87 31.70 -11.07
N PRO A 474 4.68 32.74 -10.79
CA PRO A 474 6.00 32.93 -11.43
C PRO A 474 7.05 31.86 -11.08
N LEU A 475 6.78 31.03 -10.07
CA LEU A 475 7.74 30.12 -9.44
C LEU A 475 6.98 28.88 -8.92
N VAL A 476 6.68 27.92 -9.80
CA VAL A 476 6.03 26.65 -9.43
C VAL A 476 7.03 25.51 -9.37
N PRO A 477 7.08 24.76 -8.24
CA PRO A 477 7.85 23.52 -8.18
C PRO A 477 7.40 22.56 -9.28
N SER A 478 8.35 22.06 -10.06
CA SER A 478 8.07 21.18 -11.20
C SER A 478 7.20 19.98 -10.86
N PHE A 479 7.42 19.36 -9.70
CA PHE A 479 6.63 18.21 -9.24
C PHE A 479 5.15 18.51 -9.02
N ALA A 480 4.83 19.65 -8.39
CA ALA A 480 3.45 20.02 -8.04
C ALA A 480 2.61 20.25 -9.30
N LEU A 481 3.18 20.97 -10.29
CA LEU A 481 2.51 21.22 -11.55
C LEU A 481 2.34 19.93 -12.37
N VAL A 482 3.38 19.11 -12.45
CA VAL A 482 3.38 17.88 -13.25
C VAL A 482 2.43 16.83 -12.67
N ARG A 483 2.35 16.70 -11.33
CA ARG A 483 1.32 15.90 -10.67
C ARG A 483 -0.09 16.37 -11.04
N HIS A 484 -0.32 17.68 -11.14
CA HIS A 484 -1.63 18.22 -11.52
C HIS A 484 -1.96 18.08 -13.01
N LEU A 485 -0.98 18.26 -13.90
CA LEU A 485 -1.15 17.95 -15.33
C LEU A 485 -1.45 16.46 -15.56
N ALA A 486 -0.96 15.58 -14.68
CA ALA A 486 -1.35 14.18 -14.66
C ALA A 486 -2.78 13.96 -14.13
N VAL A 487 -3.25 14.82 -13.20
CA VAL A 487 -4.57 14.71 -12.54
C VAL A 487 -5.72 15.25 -13.40
N ASP A 488 -5.53 16.36 -14.10
CA ASP A 488 -6.52 16.94 -15.01
C ASP A 488 -6.20 16.54 -16.46
N SER A 489 -6.89 15.51 -16.96
CA SER A 489 -7.00 15.29 -18.40
C SER A 489 -7.57 16.56 -19.02
N PHE A 490 -6.84 17.20 -19.93
CA PHE A 490 -7.26 18.37 -20.71
C PHE A 490 -8.59 18.08 -21.45
N SER A 491 -9.72 18.18 -20.76
CA SER A 491 -11.05 17.97 -21.31
C SER A 491 -11.53 19.25 -21.97
N ASP A 492 -12.14 19.10 -23.14
CA ASP A 492 -12.64 20.16 -24.03
C ASP A 492 -13.07 21.48 -23.36
N SER A 493 -12.43 22.56 -23.84
CA SER A 493 -12.95 23.93 -23.92
C SER A 493 -13.53 24.56 -22.65
N ALA A 494 -12.66 25.12 -21.80
CA ALA A 494 -12.84 26.41 -21.13
C ALA A 494 -11.58 26.76 -20.33
N VAL A 495 -11.18 28.03 -20.30
CA VAL A 495 -10.16 28.56 -19.39
C VAL A 495 -10.52 28.15 -17.96
N ARG A 496 -9.68 27.33 -17.32
CA ARG A 496 -9.82 26.98 -15.90
C ARG A 496 -8.75 27.71 -15.09
N VAL A 497 -9.17 28.38 -14.03
CA VAL A 497 -8.28 28.97 -13.01
C VAL A 497 -7.82 27.83 -12.11
N LEU A 498 -6.51 27.58 -12.07
CA LEU A 498 -5.91 26.57 -11.21
C LEU A 498 -5.64 27.20 -9.82
N ASP A 499 -6.63 27.16 -8.93
CA ASP A 499 -6.46 27.65 -7.55
C ASP A 499 -5.85 26.56 -6.66
N VAL A 500 -4.51 26.57 -6.57
CA VAL A 500 -3.69 25.64 -5.77
C VAL A 500 -4.13 25.60 -4.29
N ARG A 501 -4.79 26.66 -3.78
CA ARG A 501 -5.16 26.81 -2.35
C ARG A 501 -6.46 26.10 -1.95
N ARG A 502 -7.26 25.60 -2.89
CA ARG A 502 -8.59 25.01 -2.63
C ARG A 502 -8.68 23.49 -2.81
N LEU A 503 -7.53 22.83 -2.94
CA LEU A 503 -7.49 21.39 -3.21
C LEU A 503 -7.67 20.58 -1.93
N VAL A 504 -8.83 19.92 -1.84
CA VAL A 504 -9.14 18.85 -0.86
C VAL A 504 -8.49 17.56 -1.36
N PRO A 505 -7.82 16.77 -0.49
CA PRO A 505 -7.30 15.45 -0.87
C PRO A 505 -8.44 14.58 -1.41
N VAL A 506 -8.19 13.86 -2.49
CA VAL A 506 -9.11 12.83 -2.98
C VAL A 506 -9.11 11.69 -1.96
N GLU A 507 -10.28 11.33 -1.42
CA GLU A 507 -10.44 10.15 -0.56
C GLU A 507 -10.18 8.87 -1.40
N GLU A 508 -9.13 8.12 -1.05
CA GLU A 508 -8.77 6.83 -1.67
C GLU A 508 -9.30 5.64 -0.87
N ARG A 509 -9.62 4.54 -1.56
CA ARG A 509 -10.00 3.24 -0.96
C ARG A 509 -8.94 2.18 -1.25
N VAL A 510 -8.44 1.54 -0.20
CA VAL A 510 -7.53 0.37 -0.20
C VAL A 510 -8.20 -0.84 -0.88
N PHE A 511 -7.49 -1.56 -1.75
CA PHE A 511 -7.95 -2.86 -2.25
C PHE A 511 -7.61 -3.95 -1.24
N SER A 512 -8.64 -4.44 -0.56
CA SER A 512 -8.63 -5.65 0.24
C SER A 512 -9.48 -6.72 -0.45
N GLY A 513 -8.98 -7.95 -0.53
CA GLY A 513 -9.70 -9.07 -1.15
C GLY A 513 -9.65 -10.31 -0.26
N PRO A 514 -10.73 -11.10 -0.19
CA PRO A 514 -10.70 -12.37 0.52
C PRO A 514 -9.71 -13.33 -0.15
N ASP A 515 -8.82 -13.92 0.64
CA ASP A 515 -7.82 -14.92 0.29
C ASP A 515 -7.85 -16.04 1.35
N THR A 516 -7.09 -17.13 1.13
CA THR A 516 -6.94 -18.18 2.15
C THR A 516 -5.47 -18.46 2.42
N LEU A 517 -5.08 -18.40 3.70
CA LEU A 517 -3.77 -18.78 4.17
C LEU A 517 -3.91 -20.07 4.98
N ASP A 518 -3.32 -21.17 4.48
CA ASP A 518 -3.40 -22.51 5.09
C ASP A 518 -4.84 -22.97 5.43
N GLY A 519 -5.81 -22.60 4.58
CA GLY A 519 -7.22 -22.97 4.73
C GLY A 519 -8.06 -22.01 5.59
N VAL A 520 -7.45 -20.96 6.17
CA VAL A 520 -8.15 -19.92 6.94
C VAL A 520 -8.47 -18.73 6.03
N GLY A 521 -9.72 -18.26 6.05
CA GLY A 521 -10.15 -17.09 5.31
C GLY A 521 -9.52 -15.80 5.86
N CYS A 522 -8.83 -15.06 5.00
CA CYS A 522 -8.13 -13.84 5.35
C CYS A 522 -8.34 -12.78 4.26
N LEU A 523 -7.95 -11.54 4.52
CA LEU A 523 -7.77 -10.46 3.58
C LEU A 523 -6.31 -10.42 3.12
N ARG A 524 -6.07 -10.58 1.83
CA ARG A 524 -4.76 -10.29 1.24
C ARG A 524 -4.70 -8.82 0.85
N LEU A 525 -3.66 -8.15 1.35
CA LEU A 525 -3.30 -6.77 1.12
C LEU A 525 -1.98 -6.75 0.35
N GLU A 526 -1.93 -5.91 -0.66
CA GLU A 526 -0.77 -5.73 -1.52
C GLU A 526 -0.21 -4.33 -1.26
N VAL A 527 1.04 -4.26 -0.83
CA VAL A 527 1.72 -3.03 -0.40
C VAL A 527 2.93 -2.81 -1.30
N GLY A 528 3.20 -1.56 -1.70
CA GLY A 528 4.28 -1.16 -2.61
C GLY A 528 5.63 -1.87 -2.38
N ASP A 529 6.44 -1.98 -3.45
CA ASP A 529 7.59 -2.90 -3.62
C ASP A 529 7.24 -4.41 -3.69
N GLY A 530 5.95 -4.73 -3.83
CA GLY A 530 5.44 -6.10 -3.99
C GLY A 530 5.25 -6.87 -2.68
N LEU A 531 5.31 -6.19 -1.54
CA LEU A 531 5.03 -6.78 -0.23
C LEU A 531 3.59 -7.30 -0.19
N THR A 532 3.44 -8.61 0.02
CA THR A 532 2.13 -9.23 0.23
C THR A 532 1.89 -9.44 1.72
N VAL A 533 0.82 -8.85 2.24
CA VAL A 533 0.39 -8.98 3.63
C VAL A 533 -0.93 -9.74 3.65
N TRP A 534 -0.98 -10.88 4.33
CA TRP A 534 -2.24 -11.56 4.65
C TRP A 534 -2.64 -11.12 6.03
N ALA A 535 -3.85 -10.61 6.18
CA ALA A 535 -4.42 -10.16 7.43
C ALA A 535 -5.81 -10.76 7.61
N GLU A 536 -6.32 -10.96 8.82
CA GLU A 536 -7.72 -11.37 8.99
C GLU A 536 -8.68 -10.20 8.72
N GLY A 537 -9.99 -10.46 8.57
CA GLY A 537 -11.02 -9.43 8.46
C GLY A 537 -11.03 -8.38 9.59
N SER A 538 -10.31 -8.66 10.69
CA SER A 538 -10.07 -7.82 11.87
C SER A 538 -8.89 -6.85 11.74
N GLY A 539 -8.00 -7.01 10.74
CA GLY A 539 -6.78 -6.20 10.59
C GLY A 539 -5.51 -6.80 11.20
N ARG A 540 -5.61 -7.97 11.86
CA ARG A 540 -4.44 -8.74 12.34
C ARG A 540 -3.62 -9.27 11.16
N THR A 541 -2.33 -8.94 11.10
CA THR A 541 -1.40 -9.50 10.10
C THR A 541 -1.04 -10.95 10.42
N LEU A 542 -1.41 -11.87 9.53
CA LEU A 542 -1.17 -13.31 9.60
C LEU A 542 0.14 -13.72 8.91
N ARG A 543 0.49 -13.05 7.80
CA ARG A 543 1.73 -13.33 7.05
C ARG A 543 2.19 -12.11 6.28
N VAL A 544 3.50 -11.91 6.17
CA VAL A 544 4.11 -10.88 5.32
C VAL A 544 5.19 -11.52 4.47
N TRP A 545 5.13 -11.31 3.17
CA TRP A 545 6.07 -11.88 2.21
C TRP A 545 6.63 -10.79 1.29
N SER A 546 7.95 -10.80 1.08
CA SER A 546 8.62 -9.87 0.17
C SER A 546 9.15 -10.58 -1.08
N PRO A 547 8.68 -10.20 -2.29
CA PRO A 547 9.23 -10.70 -3.55
C PRO A 547 10.65 -10.20 -3.80
N SER A 548 10.98 -9.01 -3.31
CA SER A 548 12.31 -8.40 -3.47
C SER A 548 13.37 -9.05 -2.60
N LEU A 549 13.02 -9.53 -1.40
CA LEU A 549 13.90 -10.30 -0.52
C LEU A 549 13.81 -11.82 -0.77
N LYS A 550 12.80 -12.29 -1.49
CA LYS A 550 12.45 -13.72 -1.67
C LYS A 550 12.27 -14.48 -0.35
N GLU A 551 11.94 -13.78 0.72
CA GLU A 551 11.81 -14.35 2.06
C GLU A 551 10.46 -14.01 2.67
N GLU A 552 10.00 -14.92 3.54
CA GLU A 552 8.88 -14.69 4.41
C GLU A 552 9.34 -13.85 5.59
N ILE A 553 8.78 -12.65 5.71
CA ILE A 553 9.17 -11.67 6.72
C ILE A 553 8.51 -12.00 8.06
N ARG A 554 7.28 -12.53 8.03
CA ARG A 554 6.51 -12.87 9.23
C ARG A 554 5.44 -13.92 8.90
N SER A 555 5.20 -14.86 9.82
CA SER A 555 3.98 -15.69 9.86
C SER A 555 3.54 -15.95 11.29
N VAL A 556 2.22 -16.09 11.50
CA VAL A 556 1.60 -16.27 12.82
C VAL A 556 1.04 -17.70 12.94
N PRO A 557 1.33 -18.45 14.02
CA PRO A 557 0.80 -19.80 14.24
C PRO A 557 -0.73 -19.85 14.37
N GLN A 558 -1.34 -20.93 13.88
CA GLN A 558 -2.80 -21.11 13.76
C GLN A 558 -3.55 -20.96 15.09
N GLU A 559 -3.01 -21.52 16.18
CA GLU A 559 -3.62 -21.49 17.51
C GLU A 559 -3.68 -20.06 18.08
N GLU A 560 -2.70 -19.23 17.73
CA GLU A 560 -2.61 -17.84 18.15
C GLU A 560 -3.54 -16.96 17.32
N ALA A 561 -3.69 -17.25 16.01
CA ALA A 561 -4.60 -16.57 15.09
C ALA A 561 -6.08 -16.73 15.48
N LEU A 562 -6.47 -17.90 15.96
CA LEU A 562 -7.86 -18.26 16.28
C LEU A 562 -8.37 -17.72 17.63
N ALA A 563 -7.50 -17.16 18.48
CA ALA A 563 -7.80 -16.86 19.88
C ALA A 563 -7.95 -15.36 20.23
N TRP A 564 -8.03 -14.45 19.26
CA TRP A 564 -7.71 -13.03 19.50
C TRP A 564 -8.73 -12.02 18.94
N GLU A 565 -8.93 -10.91 19.64
CA GLU A 565 -9.72 -9.74 19.21
C GLU A 565 -8.87 -8.74 18.39
N PRO A 566 -9.50 -7.90 17.54
CA PRO A 566 -8.80 -7.04 16.56
C PRO A 566 -7.85 -6.02 17.23
N PRO A 567 -6.59 -5.89 16.80
CA PRO A 567 -5.80 -4.72 17.10
C PRO A 567 -6.00 -3.68 15.99
N GLU A 568 -6.05 -2.41 16.37
CA GLU A 568 -5.73 -1.31 15.46
C GLU A 568 -4.31 -1.56 14.89
N ILE A 569 -4.07 -1.30 13.61
CA ILE A 569 -2.69 -1.27 13.07
C ILE A 569 -1.90 -0.34 13.98
N PRO A 570 -0.88 -0.81 14.72
CA PRO A 570 -0.21 0.05 15.66
C PRO A 570 0.54 1.13 14.87
N LEU A 571 0.02 2.36 14.86
CA LEU A 571 0.73 3.55 14.37
C LEU A 571 1.96 3.88 15.21
N THR A 572 2.32 2.99 16.13
CA THR A 572 3.31 3.15 17.18
C THR A 572 3.81 1.77 17.57
N VAL A 573 5.08 1.63 17.92
CA VAL A 573 5.60 0.38 18.48
C VAL A 573 5.41 0.41 20.00
N PRO A 574 4.66 -0.51 20.61
CA PRO A 574 4.45 -0.47 22.05
C PRO A 574 5.72 -0.89 22.80
N LEU A 575 5.84 -0.34 24.00
CA LEU A 575 6.90 -0.63 24.96
C LEU A 575 6.31 -1.43 26.12
N ASP A 576 7.11 -2.34 26.66
CA ASP A 576 6.77 -3.15 27.84
C ASP A 576 6.59 -2.29 29.11
N VAL A 577 7.22 -1.12 29.15
CA VAL A 577 7.06 -0.10 30.20
C VAL A 577 6.83 1.30 29.65
N GLU A 578 6.38 2.19 30.54
CA GLU A 578 6.25 3.62 30.25
C GLU A 578 7.60 4.31 30.40
N LEU A 579 7.99 5.09 29.39
CA LEU A 579 9.18 5.92 29.44
C LEU A 579 8.91 7.24 30.19
N PRO A 580 9.92 7.77 30.90
CA PRO A 580 9.91 9.17 31.34
C PRO A 580 9.67 10.12 30.15
N PRO A 581 9.19 11.36 30.41
CA PRO A 581 9.03 12.34 29.34
C PRO A 581 10.31 12.51 28.52
N PHE A 582 10.18 12.44 27.19
CA PHE A 582 11.25 12.87 26.29
C PHE A 582 11.67 14.30 26.68
N ARG A 583 12.97 14.61 26.57
CA ARG A 583 13.78 15.68 27.23
C ARG A 583 14.49 15.26 28.50
N LYS A 584 13.92 14.36 29.31
CA LYS A 584 14.55 13.90 30.54
C LYS A 584 15.44 12.67 30.35
N VAL A 585 15.23 11.95 29.24
CA VAL A 585 15.94 10.72 28.91
C VAL A 585 17.35 11.05 28.38
N GLY A 586 18.39 10.75 29.16
CA GLY A 586 19.79 10.91 28.74
C GLY A 586 20.36 9.66 28.07
N GLU A 587 19.91 8.47 28.48
CA GLU A 587 20.30 7.19 27.89
C GLU A 587 19.11 6.23 27.87
N LEU A 588 18.93 5.51 26.77
CA LEU A 588 17.87 4.51 26.61
C LEU A 588 18.44 3.27 25.93
N THR A 589 18.26 2.11 26.55
CA THR A 589 18.64 0.82 25.96
C THR A 589 17.37 0.03 25.67
N LEU A 590 17.16 -0.29 24.41
CA LEU A 590 16.01 -1.03 23.91
C LEU A 590 16.47 -2.37 23.34
N ARG A 591 15.70 -3.43 23.61
CA ARG A 591 15.90 -4.74 22.99
C ARG A 591 14.74 -5.04 22.06
N PHE A 592 15.10 -5.31 20.81
CA PHE A 592 14.18 -5.60 19.72
C PHE A 592 14.18 -7.11 19.44
N PRO A 593 13.01 -7.74 19.33
CA PRO A 593 12.88 -9.16 19.04
C PRO A 593 13.26 -9.52 17.60
N TYR A 594 13.24 -8.57 16.67
CA TYR A 594 13.59 -8.81 15.27
C TYR A 594 14.63 -7.79 14.79
N PRO A 595 15.81 -8.23 14.32
CA PRO A 595 16.88 -7.32 13.92
C PRO A 595 16.55 -6.64 12.59
N VAL A 596 16.38 -5.32 12.61
CA VAL A 596 16.31 -4.47 11.41
C VAL A 596 17.69 -3.85 11.17
N ARG A 597 17.99 -3.49 9.92
CA ARG A 597 19.21 -2.72 9.62
C ARG A 597 19.00 -1.27 10.04
N LEU A 598 19.60 -0.88 11.14
CA LEU A 598 19.57 0.49 11.67
C LEU A 598 20.93 1.18 11.49
N PRO A 599 20.96 2.51 11.34
CA PRO A 599 22.20 3.26 11.40
C PRO A 599 22.85 3.08 12.78
N SER A 600 24.17 2.91 12.81
CA SER A 600 24.95 2.91 14.04
C SER A 600 25.98 4.02 13.97
N ASN A 601 26.01 4.88 14.97
CA ASN A 601 26.91 6.03 15.06
C ASN A 601 27.22 6.35 16.53
N GLY A 602 27.87 7.48 16.80
CA GLY A 602 28.23 7.89 18.17
C GLY A 602 27.06 8.14 19.12
N ARG A 603 25.85 8.35 18.58
CA ARG A 603 24.60 8.56 19.34
C ARG A 603 23.84 7.25 19.56
N GLN A 604 23.74 6.45 18.50
CA GLN A 604 23.00 5.20 18.44
C GLN A 604 23.96 4.05 18.21
N LYS A 605 24.20 3.24 19.24
CA LYS A 605 25.03 2.03 19.14
C LYS A 605 24.14 0.81 19.02
N VAL A 606 24.29 0.09 17.91
CA VAL A 606 23.52 -1.11 17.61
C VAL A 606 24.40 -2.34 17.89
N GLN A 607 23.98 -3.20 18.82
CA GLN A 607 24.60 -4.48 19.10
C GLN A 607 23.65 -5.60 18.69
N ARG A 608 24.15 -6.61 17.97
CA ARG A 608 23.37 -7.77 17.55
C ARG A 608 23.78 -8.99 18.34
N ALA A 609 22.78 -9.75 18.80
CA ALA A 609 22.93 -11.08 19.39
C ALA A 609 22.02 -12.07 18.65
N GLU A 610 22.16 -13.37 18.87
CA GLU A 610 21.35 -14.38 18.19
C GLU A 610 19.85 -14.14 18.44
N GLY A 611 19.12 -13.74 17.38
CA GLY A 611 17.68 -13.53 17.43
C GLY A 611 17.21 -12.22 18.05
N CYS A 612 18.09 -11.29 18.46
CA CYS A 612 17.69 -9.99 18.99
C CYS A 612 18.69 -8.88 18.70
N MET A 613 18.24 -7.63 18.84
CA MET A 613 19.08 -6.44 18.66
C MET A 613 18.94 -5.54 19.87
N GLU A 614 20.05 -5.14 20.48
CA GLU A 614 20.07 -4.15 21.55
C GLU A 614 20.56 -2.83 20.99
N VAL A 615 19.76 -1.77 21.14
CA VAL A 615 20.10 -0.42 20.70
C VAL A 615 20.27 0.46 21.91
N LYS A 616 21.48 0.99 22.06
CA LYS A 616 21.82 1.98 23.08
C LYS A 616 21.79 3.36 22.44
N LEU A 617 20.86 4.18 22.91
CA LEU A 617 20.68 5.58 22.55
C LEU A 617 21.32 6.45 23.62
N THR A 618 22.14 7.39 23.20
CA THR A 618 22.88 8.33 24.05
C THR A 618 22.79 9.72 23.46
N GLN A 619 23.09 10.75 24.25
CA GLN A 619 23.16 12.13 23.76
C GLN A 619 24.48 12.46 23.02
N SER A 620 25.42 11.52 22.89
CA SER A 620 26.74 11.79 22.29
C SER A 620 26.72 11.93 20.77
N LEU A 621 27.64 12.74 20.23
CA LEU A 621 27.69 13.12 18.82
C LEU A 621 28.26 12.00 17.91
N PRO A 622 27.90 11.95 16.60
CA PRO A 622 28.16 10.87 15.67
C PRO A 622 29.54 10.95 14.97
N GLU A 623 30.23 9.81 14.87
CA GLU A 623 31.19 9.53 13.79
C GLU A 623 30.40 8.96 12.59
N ASP A 624 30.04 9.80 11.63
CA ASP A 624 29.53 9.36 10.32
C ASP A 624 30.47 9.93 9.24
N THR A 625 31.00 9.05 8.40
CA THR A 625 32.02 9.33 7.38
C THR A 625 31.42 9.81 6.04
N THR A 626 30.10 9.97 5.94
CA THR A 626 29.45 10.47 4.72
C THR A 626 29.86 11.92 4.44
N SER A 627 30.28 12.17 3.19
CA SER A 627 30.71 13.50 2.74
C SER A 627 29.59 14.52 2.96
N PRO A 628 29.79 15.56 3.81
CA PRO A 628 28.76 16.52 4.10
C PRO A 628 28.45 17.43 2.91
N GLN A 629 29.38 17.60 1.96
CA GLN A 629 29.23 18.54 0.84
C GLN A 629 28.03 18.24 -0.05
N ARG A 630 27.62 16.96 -0.18
CA ARG A 630 26.44 16.58 -0.98
C ARG A 630 25.14 17.16 -0.41
N TYR A 631 25.10 17.38 0.90
CA TYR A 631 23.94 17.87 1.64
C TYR A 631 23.88 19.40 1.73
N LEU A 632 24.48 20.10 0.76
CA LEU A 632 24.39 21.56 0.59
C LEU A 632 23.47 21.94 -0.57
N GLY A 633 23.32 21.07 -1.56
CA GLY A 633 22.56 21.36 -2.77
C GLY A 633 21.04 21.32 -2.57
N PRO A 634 20.28 21.91 -3.51
CA PRO A 634 18.84 21.84 -3.52
C PRO A 634 18.36 20.42 -3.84
N THR A 635 17.13 20.13 -3.42
CA THR A 635 16.36 18.97 -3.90
C THR A 635 14.97 19.42 -4.31
N ILE A 636 14.19 18.50 -4.89
CA ILE A 636 12.80 18.75 -5.25
C ILE A 636 11.91 19.17 -4.05
N PHE A 637 12.30 18.82 -2.83
CA PHE A 637 11.61 19.24 -1.60
C PHE A 637 12.32 20.39 -0.87
N LEU A 638 13.59 20.67 -1.20
CA LEU A 638 14.44 21.67 -0.55
C LEU A 638 14.90 22.73 -1.57
N GLN A 639 14.09 23.76 -1.80
CA GLN A 639 14.41 24.84 -2.76
C GLN A 639 15.44 25.83 -2.16
N THR A 640 16.65 25.37 -1.86
CA THR A 640 17.69 26.11 -1.11
C THR A 640 18.20 27.36 -1.83
N GLU A 641 18.11 27.38 -3.16
CA GLU A 641 18.53 28.49 -4.03
C GLU A 641 17.39 29.47 -4.34
N HIS A 642 16.17 29.23 -3.85
CA HIS A 642 15.01 30.07 -4.16
C HIS A 642 15.09 31.44 -3.47
N PRO A 643 14.74 32.56 -4.14
CA PRO A 643 14.90 33.91 -3.58
C PRO A 643 14.23 34.14 -2.22
N GLU A 644 13.04 33.58 -1.97
CA GLU A 644 12.36 33.69 -0.67
C GLU A 644 13.10 32.95 0.46
N ILE A 645 13.65 31.77 0.16
CA ILE A 645 14.42 30.97 1.13
C ILE A 645 15.75 31.66 1.42
N LEU A 646 16.45 32.12 0.37
CA LEU A 646 17.71 32.87 0.50
C LEU A 646 17.53 34.15 1.32
N LYS A 647 16.48 34.93 1.04
CA LYS A 647 16.17 36.15 1.80
C LYS A 647 15.96 35.89 3.29
N LEU A 648 15.28 34.79 3.65
CA LEU A 648 15.11 34.41 5.05
C LEU A 648 16.44 33.89 5.64
N ALA A 649 17.19 33.08 4.91
CA ALA A 649 18.49 32.56 5.32
C ALA A 649 19.52 33.68 5.59
N GLU A 650 19.57 34.71 4.73
CA GLU A 650 20.39 35.91 4.90
C GLU A 650 20.01 36.63 6.19
N LYS A 651 18.72 36.91 6.39
CA LYS A 651 18.21 37.56 7.60
C LYS A 651 18.56 36.78 8.87
N LEU A 652 18.48 35.46 8.84
CA LEU A 652 18.85 34.61 9.99
C LEU A 652 20.37 34.59 10.24
N SER A 653 21.18 34.88 9.21
CA SER A 653 22.65 34.87 9.26
C SER A 653 23.27 36.20 9.71
N GLU A 654 22.53 37.33 9.69
CA GLU A 654 23.02 38.70 9.96
C GLU A 654 23.69 38.96 11.33
N GLY A 655 23.78 37.97 12.23
CA GLY A 655 24.46 38.16 13.51
C GLY A 655 25.26 36.97 14.01
N GLY A 656 25.57 35.96 13.18
CA GLY A 656 26.36 34.79 13.57
C GLY A 656 27.20 34.24 12.43
N GLU A 657 28.53 34.27 12.57
CA GLU A 657 29.47 33.74 11.57
C GLU A 657 29.63 32.22 11.66
N ALA A 658 29.38 31.62 12.83
CA ALA A 658 29.59 30.20 13.08
C ALA A 658 28.40 29.35 12.57
N PRO A 659 28.65 28.17 11.94
CA PRO A 659 27.61 27.26 11.49
C PRO A 659 26.61 26.83 12.58
N GLU A 660 27.07 26.63 13.81
CA GLU A 660 26.20 26.27 14.95
C GLU A 660 25.18 27.38 15.26
N GLU A 661 25.63 28.63 15.26
CA GLU A 661 24.78 29.78 15.57
C GLU A 661 23.71 29.97 14.49
N ARG A 662 24.09 29.83 13.21
CA ARG A 662 23.14 29.85 12.09
C ARG A 662 22.08 28.76 12.24
N ALA A 663 22.50 27.53 12.56
CA ALA A 663 21.57 26.41 12.77
C ALA A 663 20.63 26.64 13.97
N ARG A 664 21.13 27.18 15.11
CA ARG A 664 20.29 27.52 16.27
C ARG A 664 19.26 28.60 15.95
N ARG A 665 19.64 29.63 15.20
CA ARG A 665 18.71 30.68 14.77
C ARG A 665 17.63 30.17 13.83
N ALA A 666 17.98 29.29 12.88
CA ALA A 666 16.97 28.62 12.05
C ALA A 666 16.05 27.74 12.88
N LEU A 667 16.57 27.00 13.86
CA LEU A 667 15.77 26.18 14.78
C LEU A 667 14.76 27.04 15.53
N ASP A 668 15.24 28.09 16.20
CA ASP A 668 14.40 29.00 16.99
C ASP A 668 13.33 29.67 16.12
N TRP A 669 13.69 30.06 14.89
CA TRP A 669 12.75 30.67 13.95
C TRP A 669 11.67 29.68 13.51
N VAL A 670 12.05 28.48 13.04
CA VAL A 670 11.10 27.44 12.58
C VAL A 670 10.16 27.05 13.71
N TYR A 671 10.70 26.76 14.90
CA TYR A 671 9.92 26.36 16.07
C TYR A 671 8.92 27.44 16.53
N SER A 672 9.25 28.71 16.37
CA SER A 672 8.39 29.83 16.79
C SER A 672 7.39 30.30 15.72
N HIS A 673 7.68 30.09 14.43
CA HIS A 673 6.90 30.65 13.32
C HIS A 673 6.03 29.61 12.59
N ILE A 674 6.39 28.33 12.64
CA ILE A 674 5.57 27.26 12.04
C ILE A 674 4.57 26.76 13.08
N ARG A 675 3.29 26.88 12.77
CA ARG A 675 2.22 26.41 13.66
C ARG A 675 2.10 24.88 13.57
N PRO A 676 2.08 24.15 14.69
CA PRO A 676 1.85 22.72 14.68
C PRO A 676 0.43 22.42 14.19
N GLU A 677 0.29 21.44 13.32
CA GLU A 677 -1.00 20.95 12.80
C GLU A 677 -1.22 19.49 13.22
N GLU A 678 -2.42 19.16 13.72
CA GLU A 678 -2.79 17.81 14.20
C GLU A 678 -3.42 16.95 13.09
N THR A 679 -3.94 17.57 12.03
CA THR A 679 -4.56 16.89 10.88
C THR A 679 -3.54 16.55 9.78
N ALA A 680 -3.90 15.57 8.93
CA ALA A 680 -3.05 15.00 7.89
C ALA A 680 -2.20 16.04 7.15
N ALA A 681 -0.88 15.94 7.30
CA ALA A 681 0.08 16.75 6.56
C ALA A 681 -0.04 16.50 5.04
N LYS A 682 0.61 17.33 4.22
CA LYS A 682 0.56 17.23 2.75
C LYS A 682 1.93 16.87 2.13
N PHE A 683 2.94 16.62 2.95
CA PHE A 683 4.36 16.56 2.58
C PHE A 683 4.72 17.74 1.68
N LEU A 684 4.72 18.93 2.28
CA LEU A 684 4.98 20.17 1.58
C LEU A 684 6.48 20.35 1.27
N THR A 685 6.78 21.00 0.15
CA THR A 685 8.11 21.52 -0.14
C THR A 685 8.50 22.63 0.85
N ALA A 686 9.79 22.88 1.05
CA ALA A 686 10.25 23.93 1.97
C ALA A 686 9.65 25.31 1.65
N LEU A 687 9.48 25.64 0.36
CA LEU A 687 8.85 26.88 -0.07
C LEU A 687 7.36 26.95 0.30
N GLU A 688 6.63 25.84 0.16
CA GLU A 688 5.23 25.75 0.56
C GLU A 688 5.09 25.86 2.08
N VAL A 689 5.94 25.19 2.86
CA VAL A 689 5.94 25.31 4.34
C VAL A 689 6.18 26.76 4.76
N LEU A 690 7.17 27.45 4.15
CA LEU A 690 7.46 28.85 4.45
C LEU A 690 6.24 29.76 4.20
N ARG A 691 5.49 29.51 3.11
CA ARG A 691 4.32 30.30 2.72
C ARG A 691 3.07 29.98 3.55
N GLU A 692 2.87 28.71 3.89
CA GLU A 692 1.72 28.26 4.69
C GLU A 692 1.88 28.56 6.18
N GLY A 693 3.10 28.54 6.71
CA GLY A 693 3.38 28.85 8.12
C GLY A 693 2.80 27.83 9.10
N ARG A 694 2.56 26.60 8.66
CA ARG A 694 2.00 25.50 9.47
C ARG A 694 2.49 24.14 8.97
N GLY A 695 2.49 23.13 9.83
CA GLY A 695 2.79 21.76 9.45
C GLY A 695 3.10 20.82 10.62
N THR A 696 3.47 19.58 10.30
CA THR A 696 3.82 18.51 11.26
C THR A 696 5.33 18.41 11.46
N CYS A 697 5.82 17.37 12.15
CA CYS A 697 7.25 17.13 12.33
C CYS A 697 8.03 17.03 11.00
N THR A 698 7.37 16.56 9.94
CA THR A 698 7.89 16.54 8.57
C THR A 698 8.13 17.93 8.03
N GLU A 699 7.11 18.79 7.96
CA GLU A 699 7.23 20.14 7.40
C GLU A 699 8.23 21.02 8.18
N HIS A 700 8.25 20.90 9.51
CA HIS A 700 9.25 21.55 10.36
C HIS A 700 10.67 21.15 9.96
N SER A 701 10.89 19.84 9.76
CA SER A 701 12.19 19.30 9.35
C SER A 701 12.58 19.71 7.93
N VAL A 702 11.66 19.65 6.98
CA VAL A 702 11.89 20.05 5.57
C VAL A 702 12.33 21.51 5.47
N LEU A 703 11.59 22.43 6.09
CA LEU A 703 11.95 23.85 6.06
C LEU A 703 13.27 24.12 6.80
N PHE A 704 13.46 23.51 7.97
CA PHE A 704 14.70 23.68 8.73
C PHE A 704 15.93 23.22 7.96
N VAL A 705 15.87 22.04 7.31
CA VAL A 705 16.96 21.51 6.48
C VAL A 705 17.24 22.47 5.31
N ALA A 706 16.21 22.96 4.63
CA ALA A 706 16.38 23.89 3.52
C ALA A 706 17.07 25.21 3.95
N LEU A 707 16.68 25.78 5.10
CA LEU A 707 17.30 26.98 5.65
C LEU A 707 18.75 26.74 6.03
N CYS A 708 19.06 25.62 6.68
CA CYS A 708 20.45 25.27 7.02
C CYS A 708 21.34 25.19 5.78
N ARG A 709 20.87 24.50 4.73
CA ARG A 709 21.61 24.38 3.46
C ARG A 709 21.81 25.72 2.76
N ALA A 710 20.77 26.55 2.72
CA ALA A 710 20.84 27.91 2.15
C ALA A 710 21.86 28.80 2.90
N MET A 711 22.05 28.57 4.20
CA MET A 711 23.07 29.24 5.04
C MET A 711 24.46 28.56 4.98
N GLY A 712 24.68 27.63 4.04
CA GLY A 712 25.93 26.90 3.89
C GLY A 712 26.22 25.89 5.00
N VAL A 713 25.21 25.46 5.76
CA VAL A 713 25.32 24.42 6.78
C VAL A 713 24.77 23.11 6.20
N PRO A 714 25.62 22.09 5.96
CA PRO A 714 25.14 20.82 5.42
C PRO A 714 24.11 20.19 6.34
N ALA A 715 22.95 19.80 5.80
CA ALA A 715 21.84 19.30 6.60
C ALA A 715 21.05 18.20 5.87
N ARG A 716 20.52 17.24 6.61
CA ARG A 716 19.71 16.11 6.08
C ARG A 716 18.57 15.76 7.03
N ALA A 717 17.61 14.96 6.57
CA ALA A 717 16.55 14.46 7.44
C ALA A 717 16.94 13.16 8.14
N ALA A 718 16.38 12.96 9.32
CA ALA A 718 16.39 11.71 10.07
C ALA A 718 14.95 11.22 10.23
N LEU A 719 14.70 10.00 9.77
CA LEU A 719 13.40 9.34 9.89
C LEU A 719 13.52 8.25 10.95
N GLY A 720 12.61 8.21 11.90
CA GLY A 720 12.64 7.21 12.94
C GLY A 720 11.47 7.22 13.89
N LEU A 721 11.74 6.87 15.15
CA LEU A 721 10.73 6.77 16.21
C LEU A 721 11.12 7.61 17.43
N LEU A 722 10.13 8.23 18.06
CA LEU A 722 10.25 8.98 19.31
C LEU A 722 9.54 8.24 20.45
N GLY A 723 10.21 8.04 21.58
CA GLY A 723 9.59 7.51 22.79
C GLY A 723 8.60 8.48 23.42
N ALA A 724 7.31 8.13 23.43
CA ALA A 724 6.23 8.87 24.06
C ALA A 724 5.35 7.93 24.90
N GLY A 725 5.52 8.00 26.22
CA GLY A 725 4.81 7.13 27.17
C GLY A 725 5.17 5.66 26.96
N ARG A 726 4.16 4.81 26.72
CA ARG A 726 4.34 3.35 26.48
C ARG A 726 4.53 2.99 25.02
N ARG A 727 4.90 3.95 24.18
CA ARG A 727 4.90 3.80 22.71
C ARG A 727 6.11 4.52 22.09
N LEU A 728 6.65 3.96 21.02
CA LEU A 728 7.54 4.62 20.09
C LEU A 728 6.69 5.11 18.92
N VAL A 729 6.62 6.42 18.72
CA VAL A 729 5.78 7.05 17.70
C VAL A 729 6.63 7.45 16.48
N PRO A 730 6.16 7.24 15.25
CA PRO A 730 6.82 7.72 14.04
C PRO A 730 7.11 9.21 14.10
N HIS A 731 8.35 9.58 13.80
CA HIS A 731 8.83 10.95 13.93
C HIS A 731 9.92 11.26 12.91
N MET A 732 9.95 12.50 12.43
CA MET A 732 10.97 13.01 11.52
C MET A 732 11.61 14.25 12.14
N TRP A 733 12.94 14.29 12.11
CA TRP A 733 13.74 15.44 12.55
C TRP A 733 14.89 15.69 11.57
N ALA A 734 15.85 16.53 11.94
CA ALA A 734 16.96 16.93 11.08
C ALA A 734 18.34 16.61 11.68
N GLN A 735 19.35 16.51 10.82
CA GLN A 735 20.76 16.51 11.22
C GLN A 735 21.50 17.64 10.50
N VAL A 736 22.35 18.37 11.23
CA VAL A 736 23.24 19.40 10.70
C VAL A 736 24.70 19.01 10.93
N HIS A 737 25.60 19.34 10.00
CA HIS A 737 27.01 19.00 10.11
C HIS A 737 27.83 20.20 10.60
N LEU A 738 28.40 20.10 11.81
CA LEU A 738 29.17 21.14 12.50
C LEU A 738 30.62 20.72 12.77
N GLY A 739 31.18 19.83 11.93
CA GLY A 739 32.42 19.09 12.17
C GLY A 739 32.15 17.61 12.51
N THR A 740 31.01 17.38 13.16
CA THR A 740 30.30 16.10 13.24
C THR A 740 28.82 16.34 12.92
N TRP A 741 28.06 15.29 12.62
CA TRP A 741 26.61 15.41 12.50
C TRP A 741 25.98 15.74 13.86
N VAL A 742 24.91 16.52 13.92
CA VAL A 742 24.21 16.87 15.16
C VAL A 742 22.73 16.76 14.90
N ASP A 743 22.03 15.91 15.67
CA ASP A 743 20.59 15.79 15.60
C ASP A 743 19.91 17.02 16.19
N VAL A 744 19.00 17.60 15.42
CA VAL A 744 18.21 18.78 15.76
C VAL A 744 16.74 18.46 15.48
N ASP A 745 15.87 18.75 16.44
CA ASP A 745 14.43 18.58 16.29
C ASP A 745 13.72 19.94 16.19
N PRO A 746 13.31 20.36 14.98
CA PRO A 746 12.64 21.64 14.78
C PRO A 746 11.19 21.65 15.25
N SER A 747 10.57 20.47 15.42
CA SER A 747 9.20 20.33 15.93
C SER A 747 9.14 20.63 17.42
N TYR A 748 10.20 20.27 18.16
CA TYR A 748 10.28 20.45 19.61
C TYR A 748 11.30 21.50 20.07
N GLY A 749 11.97 22.17 19.15
CA GLY A 749 12.97 23.20 19.47
C GLY A 749 14.22 22.62 20.16
N GLN A 750 14.59 21.37 19.88
CA GLN A 750 15.72 20.71 20.54
C GLN A 750 16.98 20.78 19.68
N PHE A 751 18.05 21.36 20.23
CA PHE A 751 19.38 21.33 19.62
C PHE A 751 20.24 20.28 20.34
N GLY A 752 20.46 19.13 19.71
CA GLY A 752 20.97 17.93 20.38
C GLY A 752 19.83 17.18 21.05
N VAL A 753 19.14 16.33 20.29
CA VAL A 753 17.92 15.65 20.73
C VAL A 753 18.19 14.64 21.87
N ASP A 754 17.20 14.35 22.70
CA ASP A 754 17.32 13.47 23.88
C ASP A 754 17.44 11.97 23.54
N GLY A 755 17.76 11.12 24.52
CA GLY A 755 17.93 9.67 24.32
C GLY A 755 16.67 8.89 23.92
N ALA A 756 15.51 9.53 23.77
CA ALA A 756 14.27 8.88 23.33
C ALA A 756 14.09 8.84 21.80
N HIS A 757 14.98 9.46 21.03
CA HIS A 757 14.93 9.44 19.56
C HIS A 757 15.75 8.28 18.98
N LEU A 758 15.06 7.35 18.31
CA LEU A 758 15.61 6.20 17.61
C LEU A 758 15.65 6.47 16.10
N ALA A 759 16.83 6.57 15.51
CA ALA A 759 16.99 6.77 14.06
C ALA A 759 16.86 5.44 13.31
N LEU A 760 16.02 5.43 12.27
CA LEU A 760 15.87 4.28 11.38
C LEU A 760 16.60 4.50 10.05
N ALA A 761 16.59 5.74 9.54
CA ALA A 761 17.29 6.11 8.32
C ALA A 761 17.62 7.61 8.29
N TYR A 762 18.61 7.97 7.48
CA TYR A 762 18.96 9.35 7.16
C TYR A 762 18.80 9.55 5.65
N ALA A 763 18.18 10.68 5.25
CA ALA A 763 17.86 10.93 3.85
C ALA A 763 18.15 12.38 3.44
N ASP A 764 18.58 12.56 2.20
CA ASP A 764 18.81 13.86 1.55
C ASP A 764 17.52 14.68 1.30
N VAL A 765 16.35 14.16 1.71
CA VAL A 765 15.02 14.74 1.41
C VAL A 765 14.83 14.85 -0.10
N SER A 766 15.00 13.73 -0.79
CA SER A 766 14.86 13.59 -2.25
C SER A 766 13.93 12.42 -2.59
N LEU A 767 13.40 12.39 -3.82
CA LEU A 767 12.56 11.28 -4.30
C LEU A 767 13.28 9.92 -4.34
N LYS A 768 14.61 9.92 -4.27
CA LYS A 768 15.41 8.70 -4.26
C LYS A 768 15.60 8.13 -2.85
N GLU A 769 15.94 8.98 -1.88
CA GLU A 769 16.34 8.53 -0.55
C GLU A 769 15.17 8.49 0.45
N LEU A 770 14.13 9.34 0.29
CA LEU A 770 12.97 9.33 1.20
C LEU A 770 12.17 8.03 1.14
N PRO A 771 11.80 7.48 -0.03
CA PRO A 771 11.06 6.22 -0.08
C PRO A 771 11.84 5.04 0.53
N GLU A 772 13.16 5.00 0.31
CA GLU A 772 14.02 3.98 0.92
C GLU A 772 14.03 4.10 2.45
N ALA A 773 14.14 5.32 2.98
CA ALA A 773 14.09 5.59 4.41
C ALA A 773 12.73 5.24 5.04
N GLU A 774 11.63 5.58 4.37
CA GLU A 774 10.27 5.22 4.79
C GLU A 774 10.05 3.71 4.81
N ARG A 775 10.62 2.98 3.84
CA ARG A 775 10.54 1.51 3.80
C ARG A 775 11.13 0.88 5.06
N VAL A 776 12.23 1.40 5.58
CA VAL A 776 12.83 0.92 6.84
C VAL A 776 11.91 1.16 8.03
N LEU A 777 11.24 2.33 8.08
CA LEU A 777 10.23 2.63 9.09
C LEU A 777 9.03 1.68 9.04
N GLN A 778 8.53 1.38 7.84
CA GLN A 778 7.44 0.42 7.66
C GLN A 778 7.85 -0.99 8.11
N MET A 779 9.06 -1.42 7.76
CA MET A 779 9.60 -2.71 8.24
C MET A 779 9.70 -2.74 9.76
N ALA A 780 10.10 -1.65 10.41
CA ALA A 780 10.15 -1.56 11.87
C ALA A 780 8.74 -1.69 12.48
N LEU A 781 7.77 -0.91 11.99
CA LEU A 781 6.38 -0.92 12.48
C LEU A 781 5.69 -2.29 12.28
N ALA A 782 5.99 -2.99 11.19
CA ALA A 782 5.40 -4.30 10.88
C ALA A 782 5.99 -5.46 11.71
N ASN A 783 7.25 -5.34 12.14
CA ASN A 783 7.98 -6.42 12.80
C ASN A 783 8.12 -6.26 14.32
N TRP A 784 7.97 -5.05 14.86
CA TRP A 784 8.17 -4.81 16.28
C TRP A 784 6.84 -4.80 17.03
N ASP A 785 6.43 -5.98 17.52
CA ASP A 785 5.18 -6.14 18.27
C ASP A 785 5.24 -5.51 19.67
N THR A 786 6.30 -5.73 20.43
CA THR A 786 6.60 -5.04 21.69
C THR A 786 8.10 -4.97 21.84
N VAL A 787 8.61 -3.77 22.14
CA VAL A 787 10.03 -3.53 22.36
C VAL A 787 10.29 -3.49 23.85
N GLU A 788 11.27 -4.26 24.29
CA GLU A 788 11.68 -4.33 25.69
C GLU A 788 12.58 -3.15 26.03
N VAL A 789 12.21 -2.39 27.06
CA VAL A 789 13.10 -1.38 27.63
C VAL A 789 14.04 -2.08 28.62
N VAL A 790 15.32 -2.16 28.26
CA VAL A 790 16.33 -2.81 29.10
C VAL A 790 16.78 -1.88 30.22
N ARG A 791 17.00 -0.60 29.89
CA ARG A 791 17.55 0.39 30.81
C ARG A 791 17.18 1.81 30.37
N VAL A 792 16.82 2.66 31.32
CA VAL A 792 16.65 4.10 31.09
C VAL A 792 17.49 4.87 32.11
N ARG A 793 18.21 5.90 31.65
CA ARG A 793 18.77 6.94 32.52
C ARG A 793 17.99 8.23 32.28
N ALA A 794 17.32 8.75 33.29
CA ALA A 794 16.60 10.01 33.21
C ALA A 794 16.81 10.85 34.48
N ASP A 795 17.05 12.15 34.31
CA ASP A 795 17.32 13.11 35.40
C ASP A 795 18.41 12.67 36.42
N GLY A 796 19.37 11.84 35.99
CA GLY A 796 20.45 11.31 36.84
C GLY A 796 20.16 9.92 37.43
N ASP A 797 18.89 9.50 37.48
CA ASP A 797 18.47 8.20 37.99
C ASP A 797 18.57 7.09 36.93
N ILE A 798 18.80 5.87 37.40
CA ILE A 798 18.75 4.65 36.59
C ILE A 798 17.46 3.89 36.89
N TYR A 799 16.65 3.72 35.85
CA TYR A 799 15.43 2.94 35.86
C TYR A 799 15.67 1.60 35.19
N LEU A 800 15.34 0.52 35.90
CA LEU A 800 15.37 -0.85 35.40
C LEU A 800 13.95 -1.43 35.49
N PRO A 801 13.29 -1.71 34.36
CA PRO A 801 11.95 -2.30 34.34
C PRO A 801 11.80 -3.58 35.16
N GLU A 802 12.83 -4.42 35.16
CA GLU A 802 12.85 -5.62 36.01
C GLU A 802 12.84 -5.28 37.51
N ALA A 803 13.56 -4.24 37.94
CA ALA A 803 13.55 -3.78 39.33
C ALA A 803 12.16 -3.25 39.73
N GLU A 804 11.49 -2.50 38.86
CA GLU A 804 10.11 -2.01 39.08
C GLU A 804 9.11 -3.16 39.22
N ARG A 805 9.23 -4.19 38.38
CA ARG A 805 8.38 -5.39 38.44
C ARG A 805 8.58 -6.11 39.77
N LEU A 806 9.84 -6.38 40.14
CA LEU A 806 10.17 -7.05 41.40
C LEU A 806 9.69 -6.25 42.62
N TRP A 807 9.80 -4.92 42.59
CA TRP A 807 9.29 -4.05 43.65
C TRP A 807 7.77 -4.13 43.81
N LYS A 808 7.02 -4.05 42.69
CA LYS A 808 5.55 -4.18 42.71
C LYS A 808 5.08 -5.55 43.16
N GLU A 809 5.78 -6.62 42.76
CA GLU A 809 5.51 -7.99 43.21
C GLU A 809 5.83 -8.15 44.71
N ALA A 810 6.96 -7.62 45.18
CA ALA A 810 7.32 -7.64 46.60
C ALA A 810 6.28 -6.92 47.46
N ASN A 811 5.81 -5.75 47.02
CA ASN A 811 4.75 -5.01 47.72
C ASN A 811 3.43 -5.77 47.76
N ARG A 812 3.03 -6.43 46.66
CA ARG A 812 1.82 -7.27 46.62
C ARG A 812 1.93 -8.50 47.52
N ALA A 813 3.09 -9.16 47.51
CA ALA A 813 3.38 -10.28 48.39
C ALA A 813 3.30 -9.85 49.86
N GLU A 814 3.87 -8.70 50.21
CA GLU A 814 3.79 -8.16 51.56
C GLU A 814 2.35 -7.82 51.99
N GLN A 815 1.59 -7.13 51.12
CA GLN A 815 0.17 -6.82 51.37
C GLN A 815 -0.69 -8.10 51.54
N SER A 816 -0.26 -9.19 50.92
CA SER A 816 -0.89 -10.51 51.05
C SER A 816 -0.32 -11.35 52.20
N PHE A 817 0.47 -10.74 53.11
CA PHE A 817 1.13 -11.38 54.24
C PHE A 817 2.09 -12.53 53.87
N LYS A 818 2.67 -12.49 52.67
CA LYS A 818 3.64 -13.47 52.14
C LYS A 818 5.08 -12.96 52.21
N ASP A 819 5.55 -12.76 53.43
CA ASP A 819 6.86 -12.13 53.72
C ASP A 819 8.06 -12.87 53.10
N ASP A 820 8.06 -14.19 53.08
CA ASP A 820 9.20 -14.97 52.56
C ASP A 820 9.31 -14.82 51.03
N GLU A 821 8.16 -14.69 50.34
CA GLU A 821 8.09 -14.36 48.92
C GLU A 821 8.60 -12.94 48.66
N ALA A 822 8.14 -11.96 49.45
CA ALA A 822 8.60 -10.57 49.36
C ALA A 822 10.12 -10.43 49.61
N ILE A 823 10.67 -11.14 50.60
CA ILE A 823 12.11 -11.19 50.88
C ILE A 823 12.88 -11.74 49.68
N GLY A 824 12.39 -12.83 49.07
CA GLY A 824 13.00 -13.41 47.87
C GLY A 824 13.04 -12.44 46.69
N LEU A 825 11.93 -11.73 46.45
CA LEU A 825 11.80 -10.73 45.38
C LEU A 825 12.72 -9.52 45.60
N LEU A 826 12.80 -8.99 46.82
CA LEU A 826 13.69 -7.87 47.17
C LEU A 826 15.17 -8.24 47.03
N ARG A 827 15.56 -9.47 47.42
CA ARG A 827 16.94 -9.96 47.20
C ARG A 827 17.31 -10.01 45.72
N ARG A 828 16.39 -10.45 44.86
CA ARG A 828 16.59 -10.42 43.40
C ARG A 828 16.73 -9.00 42.91
N LEU A 829 15.91 -8.06 43.39
CA LEU A 829 16.00 -6.65 43.02
C LEU A 829 17.36 -6.05 43.38
N ILE A 830 17.85 -6.29 44.60
CA ILE A 830 19.15 -5.79 45.08
C ILE A 830 20.33 -6.40 44.31
N SER A 831 20.15 -7.59 43.71
CA SER A 831 21.19 -8.23 42.90
C SER A 831 21.32 -7.65 41.48
N LEU A 832 20.36 -6.85 41.03
CA LEU A 832 20.44 -6.13 39.76
C LEU A 832 21.48 -5.00 39.84
N PRO A 833 21.98 -4.48 38.70
CA PRO A 833 22.78 -3.27 38.68
C PRO A 833 22.11 -2.13 39.45
N GLU A 834 22.92 -1.27 40.08
CA GLU A 834 22.44 -0.14 40.87
C GLU A 834 21.38 0.68 40.13
N ASN A 835 20.25 0.87 40.80
CA ASN A 835 19.06 1.53 40.29
C ASN A 835 18.32 2.28 41.41
N ARG A 836 17.38 3.16 41.04
CA ARG A 836 16.67 4.03 41.99
C ARG A 836 15.93 3.30 43.12
N LEU A 837 15.61 2.01 42.96
CA LEU A 837 14.89 1.21 43.97
C LEU A 837 15.84 0.43 44.89
N THR A 838 17.15 0.52 44.70
CA THR A 838 18.14 -0.27 45.47
C THR A 838 18.13 0.11 46.95
N ALA A 839 18.23 1.40 47.28
CA ALA A 839 18.16 1.90 48.65
C ALA A 839 16.79 1.61 49.32
N PRO A 840 15.64 1.93 48.69
CA PRO A 840 14.32 1.54 49.21
C PRO A 840 14.20 0.03 49.46
N ALA A 841 14.74 -0.81 48.58
CA ALA A 841 14.71 -2.27 48.72
C ALA A 841 15.60 -2.80 49.84
N LEU A 842 16.78 -2.22 50.05
CA LEU A 842 17.64 -2.56 51.19
C LEU A 842 16.93 -2.24 52.51
N TYR A 843 16.31 -1.06 52.62
CA TYR A 843 15.55 -0.69 53.82
C TYR A 843 14.36 -1.63 54.04
N ARG A 844 13.53 -1.82 53.02
CA ARG A 844 12.33 -2.67 53.10
C ARG A 844 12.68 -4.12 53.45
N LEU A 845 13.74 -4.66 52.85
CA LEU A 845 14.26 -5.98 53.16
C LEU A 845 14.72 -6.07 54.62
N GLY A 846 15.44 -5.05 55.10
CA GLY A 846 15.82 -4.93 56.51
C GLY A 846 14.61 -5.03 57.43
N VAL A 847 13.58 -4.21 57.20
CA VAL A 847 12.33 -4.21 58.00
C VAL A 847 11.64 -5.58 58.02
N LEU A 848 11.53 -6.24 56.86
CA LEU A 848 10.90 -7.57 56.76
C LEU A 848 11.71 -8.65 57.48
N LEU A 849 13.04 -8.61 57.39
CA LEU A 849 13.92 -9.54 58.10
C LEU A 849 13.78 -9.36 59.63
N VAL A 850 13.63 -8.13 60.11
CA VAL A 850 13.34 -7.86 61.54
C VAL A 850 12.01 -8.50 61.93
N ARG A 851 10.95 -8.35 61.12
CA ARG A 851 9.63 -8.95 61.37
C ARG A 851 9.69 -10.47 61.46
N LYS A 852 10.58 -11.10 60.67
CA LYS A 852 10.86 -12.56 60.70
C LYS A 852 11.84 -13.00 61.79
N GLY A 853 12.31 -12.11 62.64
CA GLY A 853 13.26 -12.41 63.72
C GLY A 853 14.71 -12.58 63.26
N ARG A 854 15.02 -12.29 61.98
CA ARG A 854 16.35 -12.43 61.37
C ARG A 854 17.16 -11.13 61.52
N LYS A 855 17.43 -10.74 62.77
CA LYS A 855 17.99 -9.42 63.11
C LYS A 855 19.40 -9.18 62.57
N GLU A 856 20.28 -10.18 62.60
CA GLU A 856 21.66 -10.05 62.10
C GLU A 856 21.68 -9.80 60.58
N GLU A 857 20.83 -10.52 59.84
CA GLU A 857 20.70 -10.30 58.39
C GLU A 857 20.09 -8.92 58.10
N ALA A 858 19.11 -8.48 58.90
CA ALA A 858 18.54 -7.14 58.78
C ALA A 858 19.58 -6.04 59.02
N GLU A 859 20.40 -6.17 60.06
CA GLU A 859 21.49 -5.24 60.37
C GLU A 859 22.47 -5.14 59.20
N GLY A 860 22.86 -6.27 58.60
CA GLY A 860 23.72 -6.29 57.42
C GLY A 860 23.15 -5.52 56.22
N GLN A 861 21.85 -5.64 55.94
CA GLN A 861 21.22 -4.92 54.81
C GLN A 861 21.10 -3.41 55.07
N LEU A 862 20.75 -3.03 56.30
CA LEU A 862 20.61 -1.62 56.68
C LEU A 862 21.96 -0.90 56.74
N LEU A 863 23.02 -1.58 57.20
CA LEU A 863 24.38 -1.04 57.14
C LEU A 863 24.85 -0.87 55.70
N LYS A 864 24.59 -1.85 54.84
CA LYS A 864 24.88 -1.76 53.40
C LYS A 864 24.21 -0.53 52.76
N LEU A 865 22.96 -0.25 53.11
CA LEU A 865 22.26 0.97 52.66
C LEU A 865 23.03 2.23 53.04
N LEU A 866 23.47 2.34 54.30
CA LEU A 866 24.18 3.53 54.78
C LEU A 866 25.59 3.67 54.20
N GLU A 867 26.23 2.57 53.82
CA GLU A 867 27.56 2.57 53.21
C GLU A 867 27.50 2.94 51.72
N GLU A 868 26.55 2.37 50.98
CA GLU A 868 26.43 2.58 49.53
C GLU A 868 25.59 3.82 49.19
N PHE A 869 24.61 4.18 50.02
CA PHE A 869 23.64 5.25 49.78
C PHE A 869 23.46 6.17 51.01
N PRO A 870 24.53 6.82 51.50
CA PRO A 870 24.50 7.60 52.74
C PRO A 870 23.57 8.83 52.71
N GLY A 871 23.12 9.28 51.54
CA GLY A 871 22.22 10.42 51.38
C GLY A 871 20.82 10.07 50.88
N SER A 872 20.43 8.79 50.86
CA SER A 872 19.10 8.37 50.40
C SER A 872 18.00 8.83 51.36
N GLU A 873 16.77 8.96 50.85
CA GLU A 873 15.58 9.26 51.67
C GLU A 873 15.35 8.22 52.78
N GLU A 874 15.82 6.98 52.62
CA GLU A 874 15.68 5.92 53.62
C GLU A 874 16.82 5.86 54.65
N ALA A 875 17.82 6.74 54.57
CA ALA A 875 19.02 6.62 55.41
C ALA A 875 18.75 6.94 56.89
N ASP A 876 17.93 7.95 57.18
CA ASP A 876 17.49 8.28 58.54
C ASP A 876 16.61 7.17 59.14
N ASP A 877 15.67 6.67 58.34
CA ASP A 877 14.82 5.51 58.59
C ASP A 877 15.64 4.26 58.95
N ALA A 878 16.71 3.99 58.18
CA ALA A 878 17.63 2.88 58.41
C ALA A 878 18.43 3.04 59.71
N LEU A 879 18.94 4.24 60.01
CA LEU A 879 19.62 4.54 61.27
C LEU A 879 18.69 4.35 62.46
N TYR A 880 17.45 4.83 62.37
CA TYR A 880 16.44 4.64 63.41
C TYR A 880 16.16 3.14 63.60
N LYS A 881 15.99 2.39 62.50
CA LYS A 881 15.71 0.95 62.55
C LYS A 881 16.85 0.15 63.15
N LEU A 882 18.10 0.47 62.80
CA LEU A 882 19.31 -0.11 63.40
C LEU A 882 19.37 0.13 64.91
N ALA A 883 18.97 1.32 65.37
CA ALA A 883 18.87 1.59 66.80
C ALA A 883 17.81 0.71 67.50
N GLU A 884 16.68 0.42 66.84
CA GLU A 884 15.65 -0.46 67.40
C GLU A 884 16.10 -1.90 67.59
N ILE A 885 16.89 -2.41 66.63
CA ILE A 885 17.29 -3.83 66.61
C ILE A 885 18.62 -4.09 67.31
N SER A 886 19.37 -3.04 67.64
CA SER A 886 20.66 -3.10 68.32
C SER A 886 20.65 -4.01 69.56
N TYR A 887 21.63 -4.92 69.64
CA TYR A 887 21.75 -5.89 70.74
C TYR A 887 21.99 -5.24 72.11
N ASN A 888 22.66 -4.09 72.13
CA ASN A 888 22.97 -3.39 73.37
C ASN A 888 22.64 -1.89 73.27
N LYS A 889 22.39 -1.29 74.45
CA LYS A 889 22.03 0.13 74.60
C LYS A 889 23.08 1.09 74.03
N LYS A 890 24.38 0.73 74.06
CA LYS A 890 25.46 1.57 73.52
C LYS A 890 25.47 1.57 71.99
N GLY A 891 25.15 0.44 71.35
CA GLY A 891 24.97 0.31 69.90
C GLY A 891 23.78 1.13 69.42
N ALA A 892 22.66 1.08 70.14
CA ALA A 892 21.49 1.90 69.81
C ALA A 892 21.80 3.40 69.85
N LEU A 893 22.51 3.87 70.88
CA LEU A 893 22.95 5.27 70.98
C LEU A 893 23.86 5.71 69.83
N LYS A 894 24.68 4.81 69.28
CA LYS A 894 25.56 5.13 68.14
C LYS A 894 24.74 5.55 66.92
N PHE A 895 23.68 4.80 66.59
CA PHE A 895 22.86 5.09 65.41
C PHE A 895 21.91 6.27 65.61
N LEU A 896 21.31 6.42 66.80
CA LEU A 896 20.44 7.57 67.11
C LEU A 896 21.18 8.91 67.01
N LYS A 897 22.43 8.96 67.49
CA LYS A 897 23.26 10.17 67.37
C LYS A 897 23.57 10.51 65.92
N ARG A 898 23.99 9.50 65.14
CA ARG A 898 24.24 9.68 63.71
C ARG A 898 23.01 10.21 63.00
N LEU A 899 21.80 9.74 63.34
CA LEU A 899 20.56 10.26 62.76
C LEU A 899 20.39 11.76 63.02
N VAL A 900 20.56 12.20 64.27
CA VAL A 900 20.39 13.62 64.63
C VAL A 900 21.49 14.53 64.06
N GLU A 901 22.71 13.99 63.93
CA GLU A 901 23.87 14.70 63.39
C GLU A 901 23.81 14.80 61.86
N GLU A 902 23.54 13.69 61.17
CA GLU A 902 23.54 13.58 59.71
C GLU A 902 22.21 14.05 59.08
N PHE A 903 21.08 13.87 59.77
CA PHE A 903 19.71 14.18 59.28
C PHE A 903 18.91 15.03 60.27
N PRO A 904 19.34 16.26 60.55
CA PRO A 904 18.68 17.11 61.54
C PRO A 904 17.26 17.54 61.18
N ASP A 905 16.90 17.55 59.90
CA ASP A 905 15.57 17.92 59.44
C ASP A 905 14.64 16.70 59.29
N SER A 906 15.12 15.50 59.65
CA SER A 906 14.34 14.27 59.61
C SER A 906 13.12 14.34 60.56
N PRO A 907 11.95 13.83 60.15
CA PRO A 907 10.80 13.69 61.04
C PRO A 907 11.04 12.71 62.20
N LEU A 908 12.13 11.93 62.17
CA LEU A 908 12.53 11.00 63.23
C LEU A 908 13.56 11.59 64.19
N ALA A 909 14.06 12.80 63.96
CA ALA A 909 15.14 13.38 64.75
C ALA A 909 14.72 13.68 66.20
N ASP A 910 13.48 14.11 66.41
CA ASP A 910 12.93 14.38 67.74
C ASP A 910 12.63 13.08 68.52
N ASP A 911 12.05 12.08 67.85
CA ASP A 911 11.90 10.69 68.33
C ASP A 911 13.25 10.09 68.73
N ALA A 912 14.28 10.29 67.91
CA ALA A 912 15.63 9.79 68.15
C ALA A 912 16.26 10.40 69.41
N LEU A 913 16.13 11.73 69.59
CA LEU A 913 16.59 12.42 70.80
C LEU A 913 15.83 11.98 72.05
N HIS A 914 14.52 11.78 71.93
CA HIS A 914 13.72 11.26 73.04
C HIS A 914 14.20 9.86 73.46
N ARG A 915 14.40 8.97 72.48
CA ARG A 915 14.86 7.60 72.70
C ARG A 915 16.30 7.55 73.23
N GLU A 916 17.16 8.45 72.78
CA GLU A 916 18.51 8.64 73.33
C GLU A 916 18.45 8.99 74.83
N ALA A 917 17.59 9.95 75.21
CA ALA A 917 17.41 10.34 76.61
C ALA A 917 16.92 9.17 77.47
N GLU A 918 15.93 8.40 76.99
CA GLU A 918 15.46 7.21 77.69
C GLU A 918 16.58 6.18 77.92
N ILE A 919 17.42 5.95 76.90
CA ILE A 919 18.51 4.99 77.00
C ILE A 919 19.56 5.45 78.02
N TYR A 920 19.94 6.74 78.05
CA TYR A 920 20.86 7.26 79.06
C TYR A 920 20.33 7.18 80.48
N LEU A 921 19.04 7.47 80.69
CA LEU A 921 18.40 7.29 82.01
C LEU A 921 18.49 5.84 82.46
N ARG A 922 18.23 4.88 81.56
CA ARG A 922 18.37 3.44 81.83
C ARG A 922 19.81 2.96 81.97
N LEU A 923 20.81 3.79 81.67
CA LEU A 923 22.24 3.54 81.87
C LEU A 923 22.80 4.30 83.09
N GLY A 924 21.98 5.12 83.77
CA GLY A 924 22.41 5.96 84.90
C GLY A 924 23.16 7.23 84.49
N GLU A 925 23.24 7.55 83.20
CA GLU A 925 23.99 8.70 82.67
C GLU A 925 23.14 9.98 82.64
N ARG A 926 22.69 10.42 83.82
CA ARG A 926 21.67 11.49 83.99
C ARG A 926 22.01 12.81 83.28
N ARG A 927 23.29 13.23 83.30
CA ARG A 927 23.75 14.45 82.61
C ARG A 927 23.61 14.37 81.09
N LYS A 928 23.84 13.20 80.49
CA LYS A 928 23.71 13.03 79.04
C LYS A 928 22.24 12.95 78.61
N ALA A 929 21.39 12.34 79.45
CA ALA A 929 19.95 12.36 79.26
C ALA A 929 19.39 13.78 79.26
N GLU A 930 19.81 14.61 80.23
CA GLU A 930 19.43 16.02 80.31
C GLU A 930 19.90 16.82 79.07
N GLY A 931 21.11 16.54 78.58
CA GLY A 931 21.63 17.13 77.34
C GLY A 931 20.77 16.81 76.11
N ALA A 932 20.36 15.55 75.92
CA ALA A 932 19.50 15.15 74.81
C ALA A 932 18.09 15.77 74.89
N LEU A 933 17.48 15.82 76.09
CA LEU A 933 16.16 16.46 76.30
C LEU A 933 16.19 17.98 76.09
N ARG A 934 17.32 18.61 76.44
CA ARG A 934 17.55 20.04 76.18
C ARG A 934 17.65 20.31 74.68
N LEU A 935 18.48 19.54 73.96
CA LEU A 935 18.62 19.66 72.51
C LEU A 935 17.28 19.42 71.79
N LEU A 936 16.50 18.44 72.26
CA LEU A 936 15.13 18.19 71.78
C LEU A 936 14.22 19.41 71.95
N SER A 937 14.27 20.06 73.12
CA SER A 937 13.43 21.23 73.42
C SER A 937 13.87 22.50 72.69
N GLU A 938 15.17 22.64 72.42
CA GLU A 938 15.75 23.79 71.71
C GLU A 938 15.56 23.68 70.20
N ARG A 939 15.77 22.49 69.62
CA ARG A 939 15.75 22.29 68.16
C ARG A 939 14.37 21.90 67.61
N TYR A 940 13.53 21.23 68.40
CA TYR A 940 12.21 20.76 68.00
C TYR A 940 11.12 21.16 69.03
N PRO A 941 10.89 22.47 69.23
CA PRO A 941 10.06 22.97 70.34
C PRO A 941 8.58 22.52 70.29
N ASP A 942 8.08 22.22 69.09
CA ASP A 942 6.70 21.80 68.82
C ASP A 942 6.46 20.30 69.01
N SER A 943 7.53 19.51 69.11
CA SER A 943 7.49 18.06 69.30
C SER A 943 6.66 17.66 70.54
N PRO A 944 5.82 16.61 70.46
CA PRO A 944 5.15 16.04 71.62
C PRO A 944 6.13 15.64 72.74
N TRP A 945 7.34 15.22 72.36
CA TRP A 945 8.38 14.78 73.29
C TRP A 945 9.07 15.95 73.99
N ALA A 946 9.22 17.10 73.34
CA ALA A 946 9.73 18.31 73.96
C ALA A 946 8.83 18.80 75.11
N ARG A 947 7.51 18.67 74.96
CA ARG A 947 6.55 18.97 76.05
C ARG A 947 6.65 17.99 77.21
N ARG A 948 6.87 16.70 76.91
CA ARG A 948 7.03 15.65 77.92
C ARG A 948 8.37 15.70 78.64
N GLY A 949 9.45 16.05 77.95
CA GLY A 949 10.80 16.14 78.51
C GLY A 949 11.07 17.39 79.35
N ARG A 950 10.24 18.44 79.19
CA ARG A 950 10.24 19.63 80.06
C ARG A 950 9.60 19.38 81.44
N ARG A 951 8.79 18.31 81.57
CA ARG A 951 8.23 17.84 82.83
C ARG A 951 9.16 16.79 83.44
#